data_AF-A0A950ZTJ8-F1
#
_entry.id   AF-A0A950ZTJ8-F1
#
_cell.length_a   1.000
_cell.length_b   1.000
_cell.length_c   1.000
_cell.angle_alpha   90.00
_cell.angle_beta   90.00
_cell.angle_gamma   90.00
#
_symmetry.space_group_name_H-M   'P 1'
#
loop_
_entity.id
_entity.type
_entity.pdbx_description
1 polymer ?
#
loop_
_entity_poly.entity_id
_entity_poly.type
_entity_poly.pdbx_seq_one_letter_code
_entity_poly.pdbx_strand_id
1 'polypeptide(L)'
;MGQPLAKQLITLYFDLREHGLAEDSAEALTCSRFPDLDGDVYEAFLRQVRPAHRRAHGVFFTPQQLVAAQVRLAADVLANCFGCSAGFGDHRVLLVDPAAGAGVYPLAAMADTAERCCAAAPRIVAFEARPGAATLVRARLSRAGAHKVDVRVEDTLGAELQGSAPILVCMGNPPYRRGRALEATFATHTGVHGKNLHNAYVYFWRWALRTVFQQREGAGLVSLVTPASFLAGPGFGGLRALLRQELDELWVLDLGGDGRGARPSDNVFEIRSPVAVTMGVRFGCASPDPARVWFARLDGTRAEKLDALDRVRVVRDIAWREVDGGPQAAFVGRRVTRYHSWPLLTELFPLQLSGCQMKRTWPVAPTRAAVLQRWQTLLEFEGADRQRAFQVTRDRSCASTPPGLFDGAPRQPALATLDTGGAPPQVVRYAYRSFDRQWLLADSRLGDFMRPRLWRMAGPRQIFLTSLLTGVLGDGPAAVATALVPDLDHFRGSFGGRAVIPLWLDFEGTQPNVDARACDVLSDRLGIAVSPEDLLAYCYALLSSSAYARRFHEELLEPGPRVPVDVSVTAFARGVELGRELLWFHTFGTRIVSGRALHGRAACIDAPSQPTCFRYDDGEQRLQVGNGIFGPVEPGLWSFGVSGLRVLPSWLGYRILPAKHPSLLDDIRPLWTDTATHDLLELLWVLEGTLALQPEL
;
A
#
# COMPACT_ATOMS: atom_id res chain seq x y z
N MET A 1 -35.90 -1.97 4.02
CA MET A 1 -37.02 -2.51 3.21
C MET A 1 -36.59 -3.17 1.88
N GLY A 2 -35.30 -3.24 1.50
CA GLY A 2 -34.88 -3.70 0.16
C GLY A 2 -34.61 -5.20 -0.09
N GLN A 3 -34.65 -6.08 0.92
CA GLN A 3 -34.33 -7.50 0.73
C GLN A 3 -35.28 -8.30 -0.19
N PRO A 4 -36.62 -8.05 -0.22
CA PRO A 4 -37.54 -8.78 -1.08
C PRO A 4 -37.31 -8.50 -2.58
N LEU A 5 -37.07 -7.23 -2.94
CA LEU A 5 -36.90 -6.79 -4.34
C LEU A 5 -35.55 -7.26 -4.91
N ALA A 6 -34.48 -7.18 -4.11
CA ALA A 6 -33.18 -7.75 -4.50
C ALA A 6 -33.28 -9.25 -4.77
N LYS A 7 -34.01 -10.01 -3.94
CA LYS A 7 -34.24 -11.44 -4.15
C LYS A 7 -34.99 -11.71 -5.46
N GLN A 8 -36.01 -10.92 -5.78
CA GLN A 8 -36.74 -11.03 -7.05
C GLN A 8 -35.86 -10.75 -8.26
N LEU A 9 -34.99 -9.75 -8.19
CA LEU A 9 -34.01 -9.46 -9.24
C LEU A 9 -33.01 -10.60 -9.44
N ILE A 10 -32.51 -11.17 -8.35
CA ILE A 10 -31.58 -12.29 -8.37
C ILE A 10 -32.25 -13.51 -9.03
N THR A 11 -33.48 -13.84 -8.61
CA THR A 11 -34.26 -14.94 -9.20
C THR A 11 -34.45 -14.73 -10.70
N LEU A 12 -34.97 -13.56 -11.11
CA LEU A 12 -35.19 -13.28 -12.54
C LEU A 12 -33.90 -13.38 -13.36
N TYR A 13 -32.78 -12.85 -12.83
CA TYR A 13 -31.50 -12.92 -13.52
C TYR A 13 -31.04 -14.37 -13.73
N PHE A 14 -31.11 -15.21 -12.69
CA PHE A 14 -30.72 -16.62 -12.82
C PHE A 14 -31.68 -17.42 -13.71
N ASP A 15 -32.98 -17.16 -13.64
CA ASP A 15 -33.97 -17.78 -14.52
C ASP A 15 -33.64 -17.47 -15.99
N LEU A 16 -33.34 -16.21 -16.32
CA LEU A 16 -32.95 -15.81 -17.67
C LEU A 16 -31.64 -16.49 -18.13
N ARG A 17 -30.68 -16.69 -17.22
CA ARG A 17 -29.41 -17.38 -17.49
C ARG A 17 -29.63 -18.88 -17.75
N GLU A 18 -30.52 -19.53 -17.01
CA GLU A 18 -30.90 -20.93 -17.24
C GLU A 18 -31.58 -21.11 -18.60
N HIS A 19 -32.30 -20.09 -19.08
CA HIS A 19 -32.91 -20.06 -20.40
C HIS A 19 -31.94 -19.62 -21.53
N GLY A 20 -30.63 -19.63 -21.27
CA GLY A 20 -29.59 -19.48 -22.29
C GLY A 20 -29.19 -18.04 -22.63
N LEU A 21 -29.67 -17.03 -21.90
CA LEU A 21 -29.26 -15.64 -22.14
C LEU A 21 -27.81 -15.39 -21.71
N ALA A 22 -27.09 -14.66 -22.54
CA ALA A 22 -25.79 -14.10 -22.18
C ALA A 22 -25.91 -13.16 -20.96
N GLU A 23 -24.84 -13.07 -20.19
CA GLU A 23 -24.84 -12.44 -18.86
C GLU A 23 -25.33 -10.99 -18.89
N ASP A 24 -24.82 -10.21 -19.84
CA ASP A 24 -25.15 -8.79 -19.98
C ASP A 24 -26.57 -8.57 -20.51
N SER A 25 -27.07 -9.48 -21.34
CA SER A 25 -28.45 -9.47 -21.84
C SER A 25 -29.45 -9.82 -20.72
N ALA A 26 -29.10 -10.79 -19.88
CA ALA A 26 -29.90 -11.16 -18.71
C ALA A 26 -29.97 -10.01 -17.69
N GLU A 27 -28.85 -9.34 -17.43
CA GLU A 27 -28.79 -8.16 -16.56
C GLU A 27 -29.65 -7.01 -17.11
N ALA A 28 -29.55 -6.72 -18.42
CA ALA A 28 -30.33 -5.65 -19.05
C ALA A 28 -31.84 -5.92 -19.01
N LEU A 29 -32.27 -7.14 -19.29
CA LEU A 29 -33.68 -7.52 -19.22
C LEU A 29 -34.19 -7.58 -17.77
N THR A 30 -33.33 -7.95 -16.83
CA THR A 30 -33.64 -7.89 -15.40
C THR A 30 -33.88 -6.44 -14.97
N CYS A 31 -32.96 -5.53 -15.30
CA CYS A 31 -33.10 -4.11 -14.93
C CYS A 31 -34.31 -3.44 -15.60
N SER A 32 -34.63 -3.79 -16.85
CA SER A 32 -35.76 -3.18 -17.56
C SER A 32 -37.13 -3.56 -17.00
N ARG A 33 -37.25 -4.73 -16.35
CA ARG A 33 -38.50 -5.20 -15.71
C ARG A 33 -38.78 -4.57 -14.35
N PHE A 34 -37.80 -3.86 -13.78
CA PHE A 34 -37.92 -3.22 -12.48
C PHE A 34 -37.56 -1.73 -12.60
N PRO A 35 -38.47 -0.91 -13.16
CA PRO A 35 -38.24 0.51 -13.38
C PRO A 35 -38.10 1.34 -12.08
N ASP A 36 -38.49 0.76 -10.94
CA ASP A 36 -38.43 1.37 -9.59
C ASP A 36 -37.14 1.04 -8.82
N LEU A 37 -36.12 0.50 -9.50
CA LEU A 37 -34.87 0.11 -8.87
C LEU A 37 -34.09 1.32 -8.34
N ASP A 38 -33.91 1.37 -7.02
CA ASP A 38 -32.97 2.30 -6.40
C ASP A 38 -31.52 1.76 -6.46
N GLY A 39 -30.56 2.63 -6.16
CA GLY A 39 -29.13 2.28 -6.20
C GLY A 39 -28.75 1.20 -5.17
N ASP A 40 -29.41 1.17 -4.02
CA ASP A 40 -29.10 0.27 -2.91
C ASP A 40 -29.61 -1.16 -3.20
N VAL A 41 -30.76 -1.30 -3.85
CA VAL A 41 -31.31 -2.57 -4.32
C VAL A 41 -30.49 -3.10 -5.48
N TYR A 42 -30.07 -2.25 -6.42
CA TYR A 42 -29.17 -2.66 -7.50
C TYR A 42 -27.83 -3.16 -6.93
N GLU A 43 -27.35 -2.51 -5.88
CA GLU A 43 -26.16 -2.94 -5.17
C GLU A 43 -26.36 -4.30 -4.48
N ALA A 44 -27.48 -4.48 -3.76
CA ALA A 44 -27.81 -5.73 -3.11
C ALA A 44 -27.93 -6.89 -4.12
N PHE A 45 -28.48 -6.62 -5.30
CA PHE A 45 -28.48 -7.54 -6.44
C PHE A 45 -27.05 -7.91 -6.86
N LEU A 46 -26.21 -6.93 -7.22
CA LEU A 46 -24.83 -7.16 -7.67
C LEU A 46 -23.96 -7.88 -6.62
N ARG A 47 -24.16 -7.59 -5.32
CA ARG A 47 -23.47 -8.26 -4.20
C ARG A 47 -23.66 -9.78 -4.24
N GLN A 48 -24.81 -10.26 -4.71
CA GLN A 48 -25.14 -11.69 -4.75
C GLN A 48 -24.87 -12.34 -6.11
N VAL A 49 -25.24 -11.70 -7.23
CA VAL A 49 -25.09 -12.33 -8.55
C VAL A 49 -23.67 -12.29 -9.10
N ARG A 50 -22.83 -11.31 -8.72
CA ARG A 50 -21.43 -11.26 -9.20
C ARG A 50 -20.39 -10.78 -8.15
N PRO A 51 -20.20 -11.48 -7.02
CA PRO A 51 -19.21 -11.12 -5.99
C PRO A 51 -17.74 -11.19 -6.47
N ALA A 52 -17.45 -12.00 -7.50
CA ALA A 52 -16.15 -12.01 -8.17
C ALA A 52 -15.98 -10.82 -9.14
N HIS A 53 -17.04 -10.42 -9.85
CA HIS A 53 -16.99 -9.28 -10.78
C HIS A 53 -16.91 -7.92 -10.05
N ARG A 54 -17.56 -7.74 -8.90
CA ARG A 54 -17.38 -6.52 -8.07
C ARG A 54 -15.89 -6.29 -7.76
N ARG A 55 -15.16 -7.37 -7.47
CA ARG A 55 -13.70 -7.33 -7.25
C ARG A 55 -12.89 -7.17 -8.54
N ALA A 56 -13.35 -7.73 -9.66
CA ALA A 56 -12.63 -7.68 -10.95
C ALA A 56 -12.82 -6.38 -11.76
N HIS A 57 -13.98 -5.71 -11.64
CA HIS A 57 -14.34 -4.52 -12.42
C HIS A 57 -14.20 -3.19 -11.67
N GLY A 58 -13.99 -3.22 -10.35
CA GLY A 58 -13.71 -2.01 -9.57
C GLY A 58 -14.85 -0.98 -9.56
N VAL A 59 -16.09 -1.43 -9.78
CA VAL A 59 -17.29 -0.60 -9.72
C VAL A 59 -17.75 -0.54 -8.27
N PHE A 60 -17.55 0.61 -7.63
CA PHE A 60 -18.00 0.89 -6.26
C PHE A 60 -19.10 1.94 -6.31
N PHE A 61 -20.17 1.75 -5.54
CA PHE A 61 -21.19 2.79 -5.42
C PHE A 61 -20.58 4.04 -4.76
N THR A 62 -20.71 5.18 -5.43
CA THR A 62 -20.20 6.46 -4.93
C THR A 62 -21.14 7.01 -3.87
N PRO A 63 -20.68 7.25 -2.62
CA PRO A 63 -21.54 7.82 -1.59
C PRO A 63 -22.21 9.12 -2.04
N GLN A 64 -23.51 9.28 -1.78
CA GLN A 64 -24.27 10.43 -2.25
C GLN A 64 -23.69 11.76 -1.75
N GLN A 65 -23.24 11.80 -0.49
CA GLN A 65 -22.60 12.97 0.12
C GLN A 65 -21.34 13.40 -0.64
N LEU A 66 -20.54 12.43 -1.11
CA LEU A 66 -19.34 12.67 -1.89
C LEU A 66 -19.69 13.25 -3.27
N VAL A 67 -20.66 12.63 -3.97
CA VAL A 67 -21.12 13.09 -5.28
C VAL A 67 -21.71 14.51 -5.18
N ALA A 68 -22.58 14.74 -4.20
CA ALA A 68 -23.21 16.04 -3.97
C ALA A 68 -22.15 17.12 -3.68
N ALA A 69 -21.17 16.84 -2.81
CA ALA A 69 -20.06 17.76 -2.55
C ALA A 69 -19.30 18.09 -3.84
N GLN A 70 -18.93 17.09 -4.65
CA GLN A 70 -18.19 17.31 -5.88
C GLN A 70 -18.98 18.14 -6.92
N VAL A 71 -20.28 17.88 -7.05
CA VAL A 71 -21.18 18.65 -7.92
C VAL A 71 -21.30 20.09 -7.43
N ARG A 72 -21.52 20.32 -6.13
CA ARG A 72 -21.59 21.67 -5.55
C ARG A 72 -20.31 22.47 -5.76
N LEU A 73 -19.15 21.85 -5.57
CA LEU A 73 -17.84 22.46 -5.83
C LEU A 73 -17.67 22.84 -7.31
N ALA A 74 -18.03 21.96 -8.25
CA ALA A 74 -17.96 22.27 -9.67
C ALA A 74 -18.95 23.38 -10.06
N ALA A 75 -20.17 23.37 -9.51
CA ALA A 75 -21.18 24.40 -9.75
C ALA A 75 -20.77 25.76 -9.16
N ASP A 76 -20.07 25.78 -8.03
CA ASP A 76 -19.46 26.97 -7.45
C ASP A 76 -18.43 27.60 -8.40
N VAL A 77 -17.52 26.80 -8.98
CA VAL A 77 -16.56 27.26 -9.99
C VAL A 77 -17.28 27.75 -11.25
N LEU A 78 -18.32 27.05 -11.72
CA LEU A 78 -19.13 27.51 -12.85
C LEU A 78 -19.74 28.89 -12.59
N ALA A 79 -20.33 29.10 -11.41
CA ALA A 79 -20.96 30.36 -11.06
C ALA A 79 -19.94 31.49 -10.90
N ASN A 80 -18.88 31.26 -10.12
CA ASN A 80 -17.99 32.31 -9.65
C ASN A 80 -16.77 32.55 -10.54
N CYS A 81 -16.36 31.56 -11.35
CA CYS A 81 -15.19 31.69 -12.23
C CYS A 81 -15.57 31.76 -13.72
N PHE A 82 -16.62 31.04 -14.15
CA PHE A 82 -17.08 31.04 -15.54
C PHE A 82 -18.27 31.97 -15.82
N GLY A 83 -18.81 32.61 -14.79
CA GLY A 83 -19.98 33.49 -14.89
C GLY A 83 -21.26 32.74 -15.27
N CYS A 84 -21.35 31.43 -15.00
CA CYS A 84 -22.52 30.59 -15.22
C CYS A 84 -23.34 30.52 -13.91
N SER A 85 -24.10 31.56 -13.58
CA SER A 85 -24.87 31.62 -12.31
C SER A 85 -25.85 30.45 -12.14
N ALA A 86 -26.38 29.92 -13.26
CA ALA A 86 -27.22 28.72 -13.31
C ALA A 86 -26.45 27.39 -13.15
N GLY A 87 -25.12 27.43 -12.99
CA GLY A 87 -24.27 26.24 -12.88
C GLY A 87 -24.42 25.33 -14.10
N PHE A 88 -24.80 24.07 -13.86
CA PHE A 88 -25.01 23.06 -14.90
C PHE A 88 -26.22 23.35 -15.81
N GLY A 89 -27.16 24.21 -15.38
CA GLY A 89 -28.31 24.63 -16.19
C GLY A 89 -27.99 25.71 -17.24
N ASP A 90 -26.79 26.29 -17.23
CA ASP A 90 -26.39 27.28 -18.23
C ASP A 90 -26.23 26.61 -19.61
N HIS A 91 -26.86 27.19 -20.65
CA HIS A 91 -26.78 26.71 -22.03
C HIS A 91 -25.35 26.53 -22.58
N ARG A 92 -24.37 27.26 -22.01
CA ARG A 92 -22.95 27.16 -22.34
C ARG A 92 -22.28 25.88 -21.83
N VAL A 93 -22.89 25.21 -20.85
CA VAL A 93 -22.30 24.07 -20.14
C VAL A 93 -22.80 22.75 -20.72
N LEU A 94 -21.89 21.80 -20.93
CA LEU A 94 -22.19 20.40 -21.19
C LEU A 94 -21.46 19.53 -20.17
N LEU A 95 -22.22 18.79 -19.37
CA LEU A 95 -21.70 17.79 -18.45
C LEU A 95 -21.47 16.46 -19.19
N VAL A 96 -20.30 15.87 -18.97
CA VAL A 96 -19.89 14.58 -19.50
C VAL A 96 -19.53 13.67 -18.34
N ASP A 97 -20.26 12.57 -18.17
CA ASP A 97 -19.91 11.51 -17.22
C ASP A 97 -19.26 10.35 -17.99
N PRO A 98 -17.94 10.12 -17.83
CA PRO A 98 -17.23 9.09 -18.58
C PRO A 98 -17.46 7.67 -18.06
N ALA A 99 -18.13 7.48 -16.92
CA ALA A 99 -18.37 6.17 -16.34
C ALA A 99 -19.59 6.22 -15.41
N ALA A 100 -20.77 6.30 -16.01
CA ALA A 100 -21.99 6.70 -15.33
C ALA A 100 -22.44 5.72 -14.24
N GLY A 101 -22.16 4.41 -14.39
CA GLY A 101 -22.53 3.41 -13.41
C GLY A 101 -24.04 3.42 -13.14
N ALA A 102 -24.43 3.86 -11.95
CA ALA A 102 -25.84 4.00 -11.56
C ALA A 102 -26.44 5.40 -11.87
N GLY A 103 -25.69 6.28 -12.54
CA GLY A 103 -26.14 7.61 -12.99
C GLY A 103 -26.07 8.69 -11.91
N VAL A 104 -25.23 8.50 -10.89
CA VAL A 104 -25.22 9.35 -9.68
C VAL A 104 -24.81 10.80 -9.97
N TYR A 105 -23.85 11.04 -10.87
CA TYR A 105 -23.42 12.40 -11.22
C TYR A 105 -24.45 13.15 -12.06
N PRO A 106 -25.00 12.57 -13.15
CA PRO A 106 -26.12 13.18 -13.87
C PRO A 106 -27.27 13.59 -12.96
N LEU A 107 -27.71 12.69 -12.06
CA LEU A 107 -28.81 12.96 -11.13
C LEU A 107 -28.47 14.07 -10.13
N ALA A 108 -27.26 14.08 -9.59
CA ALA A 108 -26.81 15.12 -8.67
C ALA A 108 -26.71 16.50 -9.33
N ALA A 109 -26.24 16.57 -10.59
CA ALA A 109 -26.19 17.82 -11.34
C ALA A 109 -27.59 18.37 -11.66
N MET A 110 -28.57 17.50 -11.88
CA MET A 110 -29.98 17.91 -12.01
C MET A 110 -30.53 18.44 -10.69
N ALA A 111 -30.26 17.77 -9.57
CA ALA A 111 -30.69 18.22 -8.25
C ALA A 111 -30.12 19.60 -7.91
N ASP A 112 -28.82 19.82 -8.14
CA ASP A 112 -28.18 21.13 -7.94
C ASP A 112 -28.79 22.22 -8.84
N THR A 113 -29.04 21.91 -10.13
CA THR A 113 -29.72 22.84 -11.05
C THR A 113 -31.12 23.22 -10.57
N ALA A 114 -31.88 22.26 -10.02
CA ALA A 114 -33.21 22.48 -9.45
C ALA A 114 -33.17 23.33 -8.18
N GLU A 115 -32.23 23.07 -7.27
CA GLU A 115 -32.00 23.88 -6.06
C GLU A 115 -31.64 25.33 -6.40
N ARG A 116 -30.92 25.55 -7.50
CA ARG A 116 -30.62 26.89 -8.05
C ARG A 116 -31.81 27.56 -8.74
N CYS A 117 -33.00 26.95 -8.70
CA CYS A 117 -34.24 27.46 -9.31
C CYS A 117 -34.11 27.75 -10.82
N CYS A 118 -33.25 27.02 -11.53
CA CYS A 118 -33.11 27.17 -12.98
C CYS A 118 -34.18 26.36 -13.71
N ALA A 119 -34.89 26.98 -14.65
CA ALA A 119 -35.91 26.30 -15.47
C ALA A 119 -35.31 25.40 -16.58
N ALA A 120 -34.04 25.59 -16.94
CA ALA A 120 -33.38 24.84 -17.99
C ALA A 120 -32.73 23.56 -17.43
N ALA A 121 -33.07 22.42 -18.02
CA ALA A 121 -32.44 21.15 -17.68
C ALA A 121 -30.97 21.14 -18.13
N PRO A 122 -30.05 20.56 -17.32
CA PRO A 122 -28.65 20.46 -17.69
C PRO A 122 -28.46 19.61 -18.96
N ARG A 123 -27.52 20.02 -19.80
CA ARG A 123 -27.09 19.23 -20.97
C ARG A 123 -26.10 18.17 -20.47
N ILE A 124 -26.42 16.90 -20.67
CA ILE A 124 -25.63 15.79 -20.14
C ILE A 124 -25.40 14.72 -21.21
N VAL A 125 -24.16 14.26 -21.33
CA VAL A 125 -23.76 13.02 -22.01
C VAL A 125 -23.19 12.07 -20.96
N ALA A 126 -23.67 10.85 -20.89
CA ALA A 126 -23.26 9.84 -19.93
C ALA A 126 -22.85 8.56 -20.65
N PHE A 127 -21.65 8.06 -20.37
CA PHE A 127 -21.15 6.81 -20.94
C PHE A 127 -21.24 5.68 -19.92
N GLU A 128 -21.75 4.52 -20.33
CA GLU A 128 -21.72 3.30 -19.52
C GLU A 128 -21.50 2.08 -20.42
N ALA A 129 -20.39 1.39 -20.22
CA ALA A 129 -20.02 0.24 -21.05
C ALA A 129 -20.96 -0.96 -20.88
N ARG A 130 -21.73 -1.05 -19.78
CA ARG A 130 -22.64 -2.17 -19.52
C ARG A 130 -24.09 -1.84 -19.90
N PRO A 131 -24.71 -2.61 -20.80
CA PRO A 131 -26.10 -2.40 -21.22
C PRO A 131 -27.11 -2.37 -20.06
N GLY A 132 -26.94 -3.22 -19.04
CA GLY A 132 -27.83 -3.27 -17.87
C GLY A 132 -27.76 -2.03 -17.00
N ALA A 133 -26.55 -1.60 -16.64
CA ALA A 133 -26.33 -0.35 -15.93
C ALA A 133 -26.81 0.86 -16.74
N ALA A 134 -26.56 0.91 -18.05
CA ALA A 134 -27.06 1.99 -18.89
C ALA A 134 -28.60 2.05 -18.95
N THR A 135 -29.28 0.90 -18.95
CA THR A 135 -30.74 0.81 -18.86
C THR A 135 -31.24 1.40 -17.55
N LEU A 136 -30.59 1.10 -16.42
CA LEU A 136 -30.90 1.69 -15.11
C LEU A 136 -30.72 3.21 -15.12
N VAL A 137 -29.61 3.71 -15.66
CA VAL A 137 -29.33 5.16 -15.76
C VAL A 137 -30.43 5.87 -16.54
N ARG A 138 -30.82 5.35 -17.71
CA ARG A 138 -31.90 5.91 -18.54
C ARG A 138 -33.23 5.96 -17.79
N ALA A 139 -33.58 4.88 -17.09
CA ALA A 139 -34.82 4.83 -16.32
C ALA A 139 -34.84 5.88 -15.20
N ARG A 140 -33.74 5.98 -14.42
CA ARG A 140 -33.63 6.95 -13.32
C ARG A 140 -33.67 8.40 -13.82
N LEU A 141 -32.97 8.70 -14.92
CA LEU A 141 -32.96 10.04 -15.51
C LEU A 141 -34.32 10.43 -16.07
N SER A 142 -35.00 9.52 -16.79
CA SER A 142 -36.36 9.76 -17.28
C SER A 142 -37.31 10.12 -16.14
N ARG A 143 -37.19 9.43 -15.01
CA ARG A 143 -38.00 9.66 -13.81
C ARG A 143 -37.72 11.00 -13.12
N ALA A 144 -36.48 11.47 -13.20
CA ALA A 144 -36.09 12.80 -12.75
C ALA A 144 -36.49 13.92 -13.74
N GLY A 145 -37.22 13.61 -14.82
CA GLY A 145 -37.64 14.58 -15.84
C GLY A 145 -36.57 14.88 -16.90
N ALA A 146 -35.46 14.13 -16.92
CA ALA A 146 -34.35 14.30 -17.85
C ALA A 146 -34.52 13.45 -19.13
N HIS A 147 -35.55 13.75 -19.92
CA HIS A 147 -35.83 12.99 -21.16
C HIS A 147 -34.82 13.23 -22.30
N LYS A 148 -33.88 14.17 -22.14
CA LYS A 148 -32.91 14.58 -23.19
C LYS A 148 -31.45 14.26 -22.85
N VAL A 149 -31.19 13.40 -21.86
CA VAL A 149 -29.81 12.99 -21.53
C VAL A 149 -29.36 11.88 -22.47
N ASP A 150 -28.21 12.09 -23.12
CA ASP A 150 -27.62 11.12 -24.03
C ASP A 150 -26.83 10.08 -23.23
N VAL A 151 -27.44 8.91 -22.99
CA VAL A 151 -26.79 7.77 -22.33
C VAL A 151 -26.27 6.78 -23.37
N ARG A 152 -24.95 6.72 -23.54
CA ARG A 152 -24.27 5.88 -24.54
C ARG A 152 -23.78 4.58 -23.94
N VAL A 153 -24.02 3.49 -24.65
CA VAL A 153 -23.61 2.14 -24.23
C VAL A 153 -22.32 1.75 -24.94
N GLU A 154 -21.20 2.30 -24.49
CA GLU A 154 -19.88 2.09 -25.12
C GLU A 154 -18.73 2.31 -24.12
N ASP A 155 -17.52 1.85 -24.47
CA ASP A 155 -16.30 2.13 -23.70
C ASP A 155 -15.77 3.53 -24.05
N THR A 156 -15.88 4.44 -23.09
CA THR A 156 -15.47 5.84 -23.23
C THR A 156 -14.02 6.01 -23.67
N LEU A 157 -13.11 5.12 -23.24
CA LEU A 157 -11.68 5.27 -23.58
C LEU A 157 -11.42 5.15 -25.09
N GLY A 158 -12.29 4.45 -25.82
CA GLY A 158 -12.28 4.34 -27.28
C GLY A 158 -13.25 5.27 -28.00
N ALA A 159 -14.11 5.99 -27.28
CA ALA A 159 -15.15 6.84 -27.85
C ALA A 159 -14.69 8.29 -28.03
N GLU A 160 -15.28 8.95 -29.03
CA GLU A 160 -15.19 10.39 -29.23
C GLU A 160 -16.47 11.08 -28.72
N LEU A 161 -16.30 12.18 -28.00
CA LEU A 161 -17.44 12.98 -27.56
C LEU A 161 -18.07 13.66 -28.79
N GLN A 162 -19.31 13.29 -29.10
CA GLN A 162 -20.09 13.99 -30.11
C GLN A 162 -20.91 15.08 -29.41
N GLY A 163 -20.74 16.33 -29.83
CA GLY A 163 -21.39 17.51 -29.27
C GLY A 163 -20.38 18.57 -28.83
N SER A 164 -20.77 19.84 -28.94
CA SER A 164 -19.96 20.98 -28.51
C SER A 164 -20.76 21.91 -27.58
N ALA A 165 -20.04 22.53 -26.66
CA ALA A 165 -20.55 23.57 -25.78
C ALA A 165 -19.39 24.47 -25.37
N PRO A 166 -19.56 25.78 -25.18
CA PRO A 166 -18.48 26.68 -24.76
C PRO A 166 -17.68 26.20 -23.55
N ILE A 167 -18.34 25.53 -22.60
CA ILE A 167 -17.71 24.97 -21.39
C ILE A 167 -18.03 23.48 -21.32
N LEU A 168 -17.01 22.63 -21.31
CA LEU A 168 -17.16 21.19 -21.01
C LEU A 168 -16.81 20.91 -19.56
N VAL A 169 -17.67 20.13 -18.90
CA VAL A 169 -17.41 19.61 -17.57
C VAL A 169 -17.34 18.10 -17.64
N CYS A 170 -16.17 17.51 -17.41
CA CYS A 170 -16.03 16.06 -17.29
C CYS A 170 -16.00 15.68 -15.81
N MET A 171 -16.96 14.89 -15.33
CA MET A 171 -17.04 14.53 -13.92
C MET A 171 -17.51 13.10 -13.71
N GLY A 172 -16.88 12.38 -12.78
CA GLY A 172 -17.23 10.98 -12.56
C GLY A 172 -16.34 10.22 -11.58
N ASN A 173 -16.70 8.96 -11.35
CA ASN A 173 -15.93 7.99 -10.60
C ASN A 173 -15.51 6.83 -11.52
N PRO A 174 -14.39 6.95 -12.24
CA PRO A 174 -13.94 5.91 -13.18
C PRO A 174 -13.50 4.63 -12.48
N PRO A 175 -13.53 3.47 -13.15
CA PRO A 175 -13.20 2.17 -12.55
C PRO A 175 -11.74 2.06 -12.08
N TYR A 176 -11.55 1.39 -10.94
CA TYR A 176 -10.23 1.19 -10.30
C TYR A 176 -9.55 -0.14 -10.68
N ARG A 177 -9.34 -0.41 -11.98
CA ARG A 177 -8.70 -1.67 -12.46
C ARG A 177 -7.32 -1.44 -13.08
N ARG A 178 -6.47 -2.46 -13.22
CA ARG A 178 -5.38 -2.41 -14.21
C ARG A 178 -5.95 -2.76 -15.60
N GLY A 179 -5.83 -1.85 -16.56
CA GLY A 179 -6.27 -2.06 -17.95
C GLY A 179 -5.21 -2.80 -18.80
N ARG A 180 -5.60 -3.21 -20.01
CA ARG A 180 -4.62 -3.53 -21.06
C ARG A 180 -3.82 -2.26 -21.36
N ALA A 181 -2.54 -2.41 -21.70
CA ALA A 181 -1.70 -1.30 -22.09
C ALA A 181 -2.28 -0.63 -23.35
N LEU A 182 -3.08 0.42 -23.16
CA LEU A 182 -3.20 1.47 -24.15
C LEU A 182 -1.90 2.27 -24.05
N GLU A 183 -1.26 2.58 -25.18
CA GLU A 183 -0.10 3.46 -25.22
C GLU A 183 -0.50 4.83 -24.68
N ALA A 184 -0.38 5.02 -23.38
CA ALA A 184 -0.46 6.34 -22.81
C ALA A 184 0.91 6.98 -23.00
N THR A 185 0.98 7.93 -23.92
CA THR A 185 2.08 8.87 -24.11
C THR A 185 2.17 9.83 -22.90
N PHE A 186 2.33 9.31 -21.68
CA PHE A 186 2.92 10.07 -20.59
C PHE A 186 4.42 10.05 -20.84
N ALA A 187 4.89 10.94 -21.71
CA ALA A 187 6.31 11.09 -22.00
C ALA A 187 7.03 11.56 -20.74
N THR A 188 7.62 10.63 -19.99
CA THR A 188 8.74 10.84 -19.06
C THR A 188 9.19 9.47 -18.55
N HIS A 189 10.50 9.24 -18.51
CA HIS A 189 11.12 7.99 -18.08
C HIS A 189 10.60 7.50 -16.72
N THR A 190 9.60 6.61 -16.75
CA THR A 190 9.19 5.86 -15.58
C THR A 190 9.98 4.56 -15.61
N GLY A 191 11.02 4.45 -14.77
CA GLY A 191 11.82 3.21 -14.64
C GLY A 191 10.97 2.01 -14.17
N VAL A 192 11.39 1.33 -13.10
CA VAL A 192 10.72 0.10 -12.58
C VAL A 192 9.24 0.31 -12.17
N HIS A 193 8.75 1.56 -12.15
CA HIS A 193 7.39 1.94 -11.74
C HIS A 193 6.40 2.18 -12.89
N GLY A 194 6.81 2.11 -14.17
CA GLY A 194 5.92 2.34 -15.32
C GLY A 194 4.66 1.47 -15.33
N LYS A 195 4.72 0.26 -14.76
CA LYS A 195 3.57 -0.64 -14.60
C LYS A 195 2.36 -0.03 -13.86
N ASN A 196 2.58 1.00 -13.04
CA ASN A 196 1.53 1.66 -12.28
C ASN A 196 0.69 2.61 -13.15
N LEU A 197 1.21 3.07 -14.30
CA LEU A 197 0.48 3.88 -15.27
C LEU A 197 -0.61 3.10 -16.01
N HIS A 198 -0.58 1.77 -15.98
CA HIS A 198 -1.65 0.92 -16.54
C HIS A 198 -2.89 0.83 -15.66
N ASN A 199 -3.00 1.63 -14.60
CA ASN A 199 -4.23 1.73 -13.83
C ASN A 199 -5.28 2.50 -14.65
N ALA A 200 -6.51 1.99 -14.73
CA ALA A 200 -7.58 2.43 -15.60
C ALA A 200 -7.90 3.92 -15.40
N TYR A 201 -7.94 4.37 -14.15
CA TYR A 201 -8.19 5.78 -13.84
C TYR A 201 -7.20 6.75 -14.51
N VAL A 202 -5.97 6.31 -14.78
CA VAL A 202 -4.95 7.11 -15.49
C VAL A 202 -5.37 7.33 -16.95
N TYR A 203 -5.95 6.32 -17.59
CA TYR A 203 -6.52 6.45 -18.93
C TYR A 203 -7.75 7.35 -18.95
N PHE A 204 -8.57 7.33 -17.90
CA PHE A 204 -9.69 8.27 -17.76
C PHE A 204 -9.22 9.72 -17.58
N TRP A 205 -8.15 9.97 -16.81
CA TRP A 205 -7.52 11.29 -16.77
C TRP A 205 -7.02 11.72 -18.14
N ARG A 206 -6.30 10.84 -18.86
CA ARG A 206 -5.79 11.14 -20.20
C ARG A 206 -6.92 11.47 -21.18
N TRP A 207 -8.00 10.68 -21.14
CA TRP A 207 -9.18 10.88 -21.96
C TRP A 207 -9.88 12.20 -21.61
N ALA A 208 -10.13 12.46 -20.33
CA ALA A 208 -10.80 13.68 -19.87
C ALA A 208 -10.01 14.94 -20.27
N LEU A 209 -8.69 14.96 -20.05
CA LEU A 209 -7.83 16.08 -20.47
C LEU A 209 -7.84 16.23 -22.00
N ARG A 210 -7.75 15.12 -22.74
CA ARG A 210 -7.83 15.17 -24.21
C ARG A 210 -9.14 15.80 -24.69
N THR A 211 -10.26 15.30 -24.17
CA THR A 211 -11.61 15.67 -24.61
C THR A 211 -11.99 17.09 -24.20
N VAL A 212 -11.66 17.48 -22.97
CA VAL A 212 -12.01 18.81 -22.44
C VAL A 212 -11.04 19.88 -22.96
N PHE A 213 -9.74 19.57 -23.06
CA PHE A 213 -8.71 20.60 -23.21
C PHE A 213 -7.83 20.54 -24.48
N GLN A 214 -7.69 19.38 -25.14
CA GLN A 214 -6.73 19.23 -26.27
C GLN A 214 -7.39 19.06 -27.63
N GLN A 215 -8.58 18.44 -27.70
CA GLN A 215 -9.34 18.29 -28.96
C GLN A 215 -10.06 19.59 -29.35
N ARG A 216 -9.97 20.61 -28.50
CA ARG A 216 -10.63 21.90 -28.67
C ARG A 216 -9.94 22.97 -27.83
N GLU A 217 -10.08 24.20 -28.27
CA GLU A 217 -9.72 25.37 -27.45
C GLU A 217 -10.89 25.80 -26.57
N GLY A 218 -10.56 26.40 -25.43
CA GLY A 218 -11.52 27.03 -24.53
C GLY A 218 -11.57 26.46 -23.12
N ALA A 219 -12.50 27.05 -22.38
CA ALA A 219 -12.81 26.83 -20.98
C ALA A 219 -13.32 25.41 -20.69
N GLY A 220 -12.94 24.87 -19.53
CA GLY A 220 -13.48 23.59 -19.08
C GLY A 220 -13.06 23.20 -17.67
N LEU A 221 -13.69 22.15 -17.19
CA LEU A 221 -13.48 21.59 -15.85
C LEU A 221 -13.43 20.07 -15.92
N VAL A 222 -12.49 19.44 -15.22
CA VAL A 222 -12.41 17.99 -15.02
C VAL A 222 -12.41 17.69 -13.53
N SER A 223 -13.34 16.88 -13.04
CA SER A 223 -13.44 16.52 -11.63
C SER A 223 -13.65 15.01 -11.46
N LEU A 224 -12.63 14.28 -11.03
CA LEU A 224 -12.68 12.82 -10.92
C LEU A 224 -12.40 12.35 -9.49
N VAL A 225 -13.12 11.31 -9.06
CA VAL A 225 -12.78 10.54 -7.84
C VAL A 225 -11.93 9.35 -8.24
N THR A 226 -10.67 9.32 -7.83
CA THR A 226 -9.71 8.30 -8.28
C THR A 226 -8.81 7.81 -7.14
N PRO A 227 -8.12 6.66 -7.29
CA PRO A 227 -7.16 6.21 -6.30
C PRO A 227 -6.05 7.26 -6.08
N ALA A 228 -5.77 7.61 -4.82
CA ALA A 228 -4.84 8.69 -4.44
C ALA A 228 -3.35 8.39 -4.76
N SER A 229 -3.06 7.24 -5.38
CA SER A 229 -1.69 6.81 -5.69
C SER A 229 -0.90 7.81 -6.56
N PHE A 230 -1.55 8.59 -7.42
CA PHE A 230 -0.87 9.58 -8.26
C PHE A 230 -0.45 10.84 -7.53
N LEU A 231 -1.04 11.14 -6.37
CA LEU A 231 -0.77 12.37 -5.63
C LEU A 231 0.71 12.47 -5.23
N ALA A 232 1.31 11.36 -4.78
CA ALA A 232 2.71 11.31 -4.35
C ALA A 232 3.53 10.17 -4.98
N GLY A 233 2.88 9.20 -5.63
CA GLY A 233 3.57 8.00 -6.11
C GLY A 233 4.65 8.31 -7.16
N PRO A 234 5.84 7.68 -7.07
CA PRO A 234 6.98 7.99 -7.95
C PRO A 234 6.70 7.66 -9.42
N GLY A 235 5.82 6.68 -9.69
CA GLY A 235 5.44 6.29 -11.05
C GLY A 235 4.51 7.28 -11.77
N PHE A 236 4.05 8.35 -11.11
CA PHE A 236 3.04 9.27 -11.64
C PHE A 236 3.54 10.68 -11.93
N GLY A 237 4.87 10.89 -11.94
CA GLY A 237 5.47 12.20 -12.25
C GLY A 237 4.98 12.81 -13.56
N GLY A 238 4.87 11.99 -14.62
CA GLY A 238 4.36 12.43 -15.93
C GLY A 238 2.88 12.86 -15.90
N LEU A 239 2.01 12.16 -15.16
CA LEU A 239 0.61 12.58 -15.00
C LEU A 239 0.51 13.91 -14.25
N ARG A 240 1.33 14.10 -13.20
CA ARG A 240 1.35 15.38 -12.45
C ARG A 240 1.85 16.54 -13.29
N ALA A 241 2.86 16.30 -14.14
CA ALA A 241 3.35 17.31 -15.09
C ALA A 241 2.28 17.68 -16.11
N LEU A 242 1.57 16.69 -16.68
CA LEU A 242 0.49 16.95 -17.62
C LEU A 242 -0.65 17.76 -16.98
N LEU A 243 -1.06 17.41 -15.75
CA LEU A 243 -2.09 18.17 -15.04
C LEU A 243 -1.67 19.62 -14.78
N ARG A 244 -0.40 19.87 -14.41
CA ARG A 244 0.11 21.25 -14.27
C ARG A 244 0.19 22.00 -15.59
N GLN A 245 0.46 21.30 -16.69
CA GLN A 245 0.60 21.91 -18.01
C GLN A 245 -0.76 22.28 -18.63
N GLU A 246 -1.79 21.46 -18.41
CA GLU A 246 -3.08 21.61 -19.10
C GLU A 246 -4.08 22.50 -18.34
N LEU A 247 -3.83 22.82 -17.08
CA LEU A 247 -4.78 23.46 -16.16
C LEU A 247 -4.22 24.78 -15.61
N ASP A 248 -5.11 25.68 -15.22
CA ASP A 248 -4.78 26.94 -14.53
C ASP A 248 -4.84 26.75 -13.00
N GLU A 249 -5.85 26.00 -12.52
CA GLU A 249 -6.02 25.66 -11.11
C GLU A 249 -6.38 24.18 -10.91
N LEU A 250 -5.86 23.59 -9.83
CA LEU A 250 -6.06 22.19 -9.46
C LEU A 250 -6.33 22.07 -7.96
N TRP A 251 -7.50 21.59 -7.57
CA TRP A 251 -7.86 21.28 -6.18
C TRP A 251 -7.85 19.77 -5.93
N VAL A 252 -7.13 19.34 -4.90
CA VAL A 252 -6.95 17.94 -4.50
C VAL A 252 -7.45 17.74 -3.09
N LEU A 253 -8.61 17.09 -2.95
CA LEU A 253 -9.15 16.66 -1.66
C LEU A 253 -8.81 15.17 -1.45
N ASP A 254 -7.77 14.91 -0.67
CA ASP A 254 -7.40 13.56 -0.26
C ASP A 254 -8.36 13.04 0.82
N LEU A 255 -9.05 11.93 0.55
CA LEU A 255 -10.00 11.33 1.48
C LEU A 255 -9.35 10.20 2.31
N GLY A 256 -8.05 9.96 2.14
CA GLY A 256 -7.34 8.87 2.80
C GLY A 256 -7.94 7.51 2.45
N GLY A 257 -8.05 6.61 3.43
CA GLY A 257 -8.67 5.30 3.24
C GLY A 257 -7.71 4.19 2.83
N ASP A 258 -6.42 4.37 3.10
CA ASP A 258 -5.44 3.29 2.92
C ASP A 258 -5.60 2.27 4.04
N GLY A 259 -6.24 1.13 3.75
CA GLY A 259 -6.43 0.05 4.71
C GLY A 259 -5.32 -1.01 4.67
N ARG A 260 -4.28 -0.84 3.85
CA ARG A 260 -3.14 -1.77 3.72
C ARG A 260 -1.81 -1.13 4.11
N GLY A 261 -1.76 0.19 4.17
CA GLY A 261 -0.60 0.98 4.57
C GLY A 261 -0.15 0.74 5.99
N ALA A 262 0.96 1.39 6.35
CA ALA A 262 1.49 1.37 7.71
C ALA A 262 0.68 2.24 8.67
N ARG A 263 -0.09 3.20 8.14
CA ARG A 263 -1.04 4.04 8.85
C ARG A 263 -2.45 3.81 8.29
N PRO A 264 -3.16 2.76 8.76
CA PRO A 264 -4.50 2.50 8.28
C PRO A 264 -5.44 3.67 8.55
N SER A 265 -6.29 4.01 7.59
CA SER A 265 -7.36 5.01 7.77
C SER A 265 -8.66 4.53 7.14
N ASP A 266 -9.77 5.00 7.69
CA ASP A 266 -11.11 4.66 7.18
C ASP A 266 -11.34 5.24 5.79
N ASN A 267 -12.00 4.45 4.94
CA ASN A 267 -12.31 4.82 3.56
C ASN A 267 -13.80 5.19 3.43
N VAL A 268 -14.11 6.17 2.57
CA VAL A 268 -15.50 6.55 2.26
C VAL A 268 -16.23 5.46 1.46
N PHE A 269 -15.48 4.62 0.76
CA PHE A 269 -15.94 3.39 0.10
C PHE A 269 -15.58 2.15 0.93
N GLU A 270 -16.24 1.03 0.68
CA GLU A 270 -15.89 -0.28 1.25
C GLU A 270 -14.65 -0.91 0.57
N ILE A 271 -13.54 -0.16 0.50
CA ILE A 271 -12.27 -0.57 -0.13
C ILE A 271 -11.09 -0.24 0.78
N ARG A 272 -9.91 -0.77 0.43
CA ARG A 272 -8.67 -0.54 1.19
C ARG A 272 -7.62 0.30 0.47
N SER A 273 -7.93 0.79 -0.74
CA SER A 273 -7.04 1.67 -1.49
C SER A 273 -7.45 3.12 -1.24
N PRO A 274 -6.51 4.03 -0.96
CA PRO A 274 -6.86 5.41 -0.69
C PRO A 274 -7.42 6.10 -1.93
N VAL A 275 -8.30 7.07 -1.74
CA VAL A 275 -9.02 7.78 -2.81
C VAL A 275 -8.96 9.29 -2.60
N ALA A 276 -9.02 10.03 -3.70
CA ALA A 276 -9.04 11.48 -3.69
C ALA A 276 -10.04 12.02 -4.71
N VAL A 277 -10.66 13.15 -4.39
CA VAL A 277 -11.37 14.01 -5.34
C VAL A 277 -10.35 14.97 -5.91
N THR A 278 -10.27 15.08 -7.23
CA THR A 278 -9.37 16.03 -7.87
C THR A 278 -10.12 16.78 -8.95
N MET A 279 -10.16 18.10 -8.81
CA MET A 279 -10.87 19.03 -9.68
C MET A 279 -9.86 19.98 -10.32
N GLY A 280 -9.74 19.94 -11.64
CA GLY A 280 -8.87 20.77 -12.44
C GLY A 280 -9.67 21.68 -13.37
N VAL A 281 -9.22 22.91 -13.55
CA VAL A 281 -9.92 23.93 -14.34
C VAL A 281 -8.96 24.62 -15.29
N ARG A 282 -9.44 24.91 -16.51
CA ARG A 282 -8.83 25.87 -17.43
C ARG A 282 -9.86 26.94 -17.77
N PHE A 283 -9.55 28.20 -17.51
CA PHE A 283 -10.48 29.33 -17.66
C PHE A 283 -10.62 29.81 -19.10
N GLY A 284 -9.63 29.54 -19.95
CA GLY A 284 -9.62 29.97 -21.34
C GLY A 284 -8.67 29.15 -22.21
N CYS A 285 -7.79 29.84 -22.94
CA CYS A 285 -6.72 29.21 -23.73
C CYS A 285 -5.63 28.65 -22.81
N ALA A 286 -4.77 27.79 -23.35
CA ALA A 286 -3.64 27.25 -22.59
C ALA A 286 -2.72 28.38 -22.10
N SER A 287 -2.45 28.37 -20.79
CA SER A 287 -1.47 29.26 -20.16
C SER A 287 -0.06 28.65 -20.27
N PRO A 288 1.00 29.47 -20.44
CA PRO A 288 2.36 29.01 -20.27
C PRO A 288 2.71 28.74 -18.80
N ASP A 289 1.98 29.34 -17.86
CA ASP A 289 2.20 29.18 -16.42
C ASP A 289 1.61 27.85 -15.93
N PRO A 290 2.32 27.11 -15.06
CA PRO A 290 1.81 25.86 -14.53
C PRO A 290 0.63 26.09 -13.57
N ALA A 291 -0.29 25.13 -13.52
CA ALA A 291 -1.44 25.16 -12.63
C ALA A 291 -1.05 25.42 -11.16
N ARG A 292 -1.77 26.33 -10.51
CA ARG A 292 -1.74 26.45 -9.05
C ARG A 292 -2.41 25.23 -8.43
N VAL A 293 -1.73 24.60 -7.48
CA VAL A 293 -2.22 23.37 -6.85
C VAL A 293 -2.63 23.64 -5.41
N TRP A 294 -3.87 23.29 -5.08
CA TRP A 294 -4.45 23.37 -3.76
C TRP A 294 -4.70 21.98 -3.22
N PHE A 295 -4.29 21.73 -1.98
CA PHE A 295 -4.47 20.45 -1.32
C PHE A 295 -5.22 20.60 -0.01
N ALA A 296 -6.12 19.66 0.25
CA ALA A 296 -6.73 19.45 1.56
C ALA A 296 -6.82 17.95 1.81
N ARG A 297 -6.80 17.57 3.09
CA ARG A 297 -7.01 16.19 3.50
C ARG A 297 -8.18 16.11 4.48
N LEU A 298 -9.02 15.11 4.28
CA LEU A 298 -10.14 14.82 5.16
C LEU A 298 -9.85 13.52 5.92
N ASP A 299 -9.55 13.66 7.21
CA ASP A 299 -9.30 12.56 8.14
C ASP A 299 -10.55 12.24 8.99
N GLY A 300 -10.48 11.18 9.79
CA GLY A 300 -11.58 10.69 10.62
C GLY A 300 -12.15 9.35 10.17
N THR A 301 -13.22 8.93 10.82
CA THR A 301 -14.02 7.75 10.47
C THR A 301 -14.77 7.96 9.16
N ARG A 302 -15.27 6.86 8.57
CA ARG A 302 -16.11 6.96 7.37
C ARG A 302 -17.31 7.91 7.57
N ALA A 303 -17.96 7.87 8.72
CA ALA A 303 -19.13 8.70 9.01
C ALA A 303 -18.75 10.19 9.07
N GLU A 304 -17.71 10.54 9.85
CA GLU A 304 -17.24 11.92 9.99
C GLU A 304 -16.83 12.53 8.64
N LYS A 305 -16.20 11.73 7.77
CA LYS A 305 -15.85 12.17 6.40
C LYS A 305 -17.08 12.47 5.56
N LEU A 306 -18.10 11.60 5.59
CA LEU A 306 -19.33 11.80 4.84
C LEU A 306 -20.12 13.02 5.36
N ASP A 307 -20.16 13.22 6.68
CA ASP A 307 -20.80 14.38 7.29
C ASP A 307 -20.07 15.69 6.95
N ALA A 308 -18.74 15.66 6.91
CA ALA A 308 -17.96 16.81 6.47
C ALA A 308 -18.21 17.15 4.99
N LEU A 309 -18.22 16.14 4.11
CA LEU A 309 -18.58 16.33 2.69
C LEU A 309 -20.00 16.87 2.53
N ASP A 310 -20.94 16.40 3.35
CA ASP A 310 -22.32 16.88 3.29
C ASP A 310 -22.46 18.35 3.70
N ARG A 311 -21.51 18.91 4.46
CA ARG A 311 -21.45 20.33 4.83
C ARG A 311 -20.79 21.24 3.80
N VAL A 312 -20.00 20.71 2.86
CA VAL A 312 -19.32 21.51 1.81
C VAL A 312 -20.35 22.07 0.83
N ARG A 313 -20.47 23.39 0.69
CA ARG A 313 -21.32 24.07 -0.30
C ARG A 313 -20.51 24.75 -1.39
N VAL A 314 -19.36 25.33 -1.06
CA VAL A 314 -18.50 26.10 -1.96
C VAL A 314 -17.02 25.74 -1.77
N VAL A 315 -16.17 26.08 -2.75
CA VAL A 315 -14.73 25.75 -2.72
C VAL A 315 -14.07 26.26 -1.45
N ARG A 316 -14.41 27.47 -1.00
CA ARG A 316 -13.84 28.09 0.21
C ARG A 316 -14.22 27.42 1.54
N ASP A 317 -15.19 26.51 1.57
CA ASP A 317 -15.57 25.81 2.81
C ASP A 317 -14.51 24.80 3.25
N ILE A 318 -13.61 24.43 2.33
CA ILE A 318 -12.50 23.52 2.60
C ILE A 318 -11.26 24.34 2.92
N ALA A 319 -10.54 23.97 3.98
CA ALA A 319 -9.28 24.59 4.39
C ALA A 319 -8.14 24.15 3.46
N TRP A 320 -8.05 24.76 2.29
CA TRP A 320 -7.01 24.50 1.31
C TRP A 320 -5.65 25.05 1.73
N ARG A 321 -4.59 24.34 1.36
CA ARG A 321 -3.21 24.85 1.35
C ARG A 321 -2.65 24.80 -0.07
N GLU A 322 -1.96 25.85 -0.47
CA GLU A 322 -1.23 25.86 -1.74
C GLU A 322 -0.04 24.89 -1.67
N VAL A 323 0.22 24.20 -2.78
CA VAL A 323 1.27 23.20 -2.92
C VAL A 323 2.22 23.62 -4.02
N ASP A 324 3.37 24.12 -3.58
CA ASP A 324 4.46 24.50 -4.48
C ASP A 324 5.24 23.28 -4.99
N GLY A 325 5.86 23.42 -6.16
CA GLY A 325 6.82 22.46 -6.67
C GLY A 325 6.96 22.48 -8.19
N GLY A 326 8.02 21.84 -8.69
CA GLY A 326 8.23 21.69 -10.13
C GLY A 326 7.18 20.82 -10.82
N PRO A 327 7.25 20.65 -12.16
CA PRO A 327 6.21 20.00 -12.96
C PRO A 327 5.76 18.64 -12.43
N GLN A 328 6.71 17.80 -11.99
CA GLN A 328 6.44 16.44 -11.52
C GLN A 328 6.24 16.31 -9.99
N ALA A 329 6.29 17.42 -9.25
CA ALA A 329 6.22 17.42 -7.78
C ALA A 329 4.90 16.81 -7.29
N ALA A 330 4.94 16.17 -6.11
CA ALA A 330 3.75 15.61 -5.48
C ALA A 330 2.70 16.70 -5.18
N PHE A 331 1.43 16.32 -5.14
CA PHE A 331 0.31 17.23 -4.82
C PHE A 331 -0.03 17.28 -3.33
N VAL A 332 0.68 16.54 -2.47
CA VAL A 332 0.35 16.42 -1.05
C VAL A 332 1.04 17.45 -0.14
N GLY A 333 1.57 18.57 -0.68
CA GLY A 333 2.13 19.70 0.08
C GLY A 333 3.21 19.37 1.12
N ARG A 334 4.45 19.81 0.93
CA ARG A 334 5.52 19.63 1.93
C ARG A 334 5.53 20.79 2.90
N ARG A 335 5.40 20.54 4.20
CA ARG A 335 5.75 21.53 5.22
C ARG A 335 7.26 21.45 5.42
N VAL A 336 8.01 22.42 4.91
CA VAL A 336 9.46 22.47 5.12
C VAL A 336 9.73 22.85 6.57
N THR A 337 10.25 21.90 7.34
CA THR A 337 10.69 22.06 8.73
C THR A 337 12.19 21.78 8.86
N ARG A 338 12.79 22.04 10.03
CA ARG A 338 14.20 21.69 10.31
C ARG A 338 14.51 20.21 9.99
N TYR A 339 13.53 19.32 10.13
CA TYR A 339 13.63 17.90 9.74
C TYR A 339 14.20 17.72 8.33
N HIS A 340 13.78 18.57 7.39
CA HIS A 340 14.15 18.46 5.97
C HIS A 340 15.59 18.92 5.68
N SER A 341 16.23 19.62 6.62
CA SER A 341 17.65 19.99 6.53
C SER A 341 18.60 18.85 6.91
N TRP A 342 18.08 17.81 7.55
CA TRP A 342 18.88 16.66 7.97
C TRP A 342 19.06 15.65 6.84
N PRO A 343 20.20 14.94 6.79
CA PRO A 343 20.42 13.92 5.79
C PRO A 343 19.43 12.77 5.95
N LEU A 344 19.00 12.20 4.81
CA LEU A 344 18.31 10.92 4.79
C LEU A 344 19.23 9.82 5.34
N LEU A 345 18.64 8.80 5.95
CA LEU A 345 19.39 7.60 6.33
C LEU A 345 20.15 7.00 5.13
N THR A 346 19.57 7.07 3.93
CA THR A 346 20.17 6.59 2.69
C THR A 346 21.26 7.50 2.13
N GLU A 347 21.35 8.74 2.58
CA GLU A 347 22.50 9.61 2.24
C GLU A 347 23.69 9.28 3.14
N LEU A 348 23.44 8.84 4.38
CA LEU A 348 24.48 8.35 5.28
C LEU A 348 24.97 6.94 4.89
N PHE A 349 24.04 6.07 4.48
CA PHE A 349 24.31 4.69 4.07
C PHE A 349 23.80 4.42 2.64
N PRO A 350 24.62 4.66 1.61
CA PRO A 350 24.14 4.77 0.23
C PRO A 350 23.70 3.45 -0.41
N LEU A 351 24.39 2.34 -0.16
CA LEU A 351 24.01 1.06 -0.75
C LEU A 351 22.72 0.53 -0.13
N GLN A 352 21.76 0.25 -0.99
CA GLN A 352 20.51 -0.42 -0.65
C GLN A 352 20.32 -1.65 -1.54
N LEU A 353 19.90 -2.75 -0.95
CA LEU A 353 19.65 -4.02 -1.65
C LEU A 353 18.24 -4.50 -1.36
N SER A 354 17.58 -5.11 -2.34
CA SER A 354 16.33 -5.83 -2.08
C SER A 354 16.64 -7.08 -1.25
N GLY A 355 15.83 -7.34 -0.23
CA GLY A 355 15.78 -8.58 0.53
C GLY A 355 15.41 -9.77 -0.34
N CYS A 356 15.61 -10.97 0.22
CA CYS A 356 15.36 -12.24 -0.46
C CYS A 356 13.87 -12.45 -0.68
N GLN A 357 13.49 -13.03 -1.82
CA GLN A 357 12.10 -13.31 -2.17
C GLN A 357 11.94 -14.76 -2.59
N MET A 358 11.27 -15.55 -1.75
CA MET A 358 11.03 -16.97 -2.01
C MET A 358 9.90 -17.22 -3.01
N LYS A 359 8.79 -16.44 -2.91
CA LYS A 359 7.49 -16.69 -3.58
C LYS A 359 6.78 -18.01 -3.23
N ARG A 360 7.36 -18.75 -2.29
CA ARG A 360 6.83 -19.99 -1.70
C ARG A 360 7.25 -20.02 -0.23
N THR A 361 6.40 -20.57 0.62
CA THR A 361 6.58 -20.51 2.08
C THR A 361 7.37 -21.69 2.64
N TRP A 362 7.21 -22.87 2.05
CA TRP A 362 7.75 -24.11 2.59
C TRP A 362 9.28 -24.15 2.81
N PRO A 363 10.16 -23.47 2.03
CA PRO A 363 11.60 -23.49 2.27
C PRO A 363 12.02 -22.77 3.56
N VAL A 364 11.08 -22.08 4.22
CA VAL A 364 11.27 -21.41 5.50
C VAL A 364 10.36 -22.07 6.54
N ALA A 365 10.89 -22.36 7.73
CA ALA A 365 10.10 -22.89 8.83
C ALA A 365 10.61 -22.41 10.20
N PRO A 366 9.73 -22.33 11.22
CA PRO A 366 10.15 -21.96 12.57
C PRO A 366 11.16 -22.93 13.21
N THR A 367 11.18 -24.20 12.78
CA THR A 367 12.08 -25.23 13.32
C THR A 367 12.94 -25.83 12.22
N ARG A 368 14.20 -26.15 12.55
CA ARG A 368 15.13 -26.85 11.65
C ARG A 368 14.59 -28.21 11.20
N ALA A 369 13.92 -28.96 12.08
CA ALA A 369 13.34 -30.26 11.74
C ALA A 369 12.28 -30.15 10.65
N ALA A 370 11.33 -29.21 10.78
CA ALA A 370 10.28 -29.02 9.78
C ALA A 370 10.82 -28.70 8.38
N VAL A 371 11.83 -27.83 8.26
CA VAL A 371 12.37 -27.49 6.93
C VAL A 371 13.09 -28.68 6.27
N LEU A 372 13.75 -29.52 7.07
CA LEU A 372 14.38 -30.74 6.60
C LEU A 372 13.36 -31.81 6.18
N GLN A 373 12.31 -31.99 6.96
CA GLN A 373 11.23 -32.91 6.62
C GLN A 373 10.52 -32.47 5.33
N ARG A 374 10.26 -31.17 5.16
CA ARG A 374 9.70 -30.61 3.92
C ARG A 374 10.59 -30.85 2.71
N TRP A 375 11.91 -30.74 2.88
CA TRP A 375 12.87 -31.08 1.84
C TRP A 375 12.77 -32.55 1.44
N GLN A 376 12.78 -33.46 2.41
CA GLN A 376 12.66 -34.90 2.15
C GLN A 376 11.34 -35.22 1.44
N THR A 377 10.21 -34.71 1.93
CA THR A 377 8.90 -34.90 1.31
C THR A 377 8.83 -34.31 -0.10
N LEU A 378 9.50 -33.18 -0.39
CA LEU A 378 9.60 -32.69 -1.76
C LEU A 378 10.28 -33.70 -2.69
N LEU A 379 11.35 -34.35 -2.23
CA LEU A 379 12.09 -35.34 -3.02
C LEU A 379 11.33 -36.67 -3.18
N GLU A 380 10.41 -36.99 -2.27
CA GLU A 380 9.50 -38.15 -2.41
C GLU A 380 8.50 -37.98 -3.55
N PHE A 381 8.09 -36.74 -3.86
CA PHE A 381 7.24 -36.49 -5.03
C PHE A 381 8.02 -36.63 -6.34
N GLU A 382 7.33 -37.02 -7.42
CA GLU A 382 7.90 -37.12 -8.77
C GLU A 382 7.11 -36.29 -9.79
N GLY A 383 7.75 -36.04 -10.95
CA GLY A 383 7.09 -35.44 -12.12
C GLY A 383 6.26 -34.18 -11.82
N ALA A 384 4.98 -34.22 -12.18
CA ALA A 384 4.05 -33.11 -12.01
C ALA A 384 3.71 -32.83 -10.54
N ASP A 385 3.70 -33.85 -9.68
CA ASP A 385 3.39 -33.69 -8.26
C ASP A 385 4.53 -32.99 -7.53
N ARG A 386 5.80 -33.28 -7.88
CA ARG A 386 6.95 -32.53 -7.37
C ARG A 386 6.86 -31.06 -7.74
N GLN A 387 6.48 -30.74 -8.98
CA GLN A 387 6.28 -29.35 -9.40
C GLN A 387 5.13 -28.65 -8.67
N ARG A 388 4.03 -29.37 -8.40
CA ARG A 388 2.90 -28.84 -7.63
C ARG A 388 3.30 -28.57 -6.18
N ALA A 389 3.97 -29.51 -5.52
CA ALA A 389 4.48 -29.36 -4.16
C ALA A 389 5.51 -28.22 -4.07
N PHE A 390 6.38 -28.08 -5.07
CA PHE A 390 7.37 -27.01 -5.17
C PHE A 390 6.77 -25.60 -5.27
N GLN A 391 5.56 -25.46 -5.84
CA GLN A 391 4.96 -24.18 -6.22
C GLN A 391 5.78 -23.41 -7.27
N VAL A 392 5.75 -23.92 -8.50
CA VAL A 392 6.42 -23.31 -9.66
C VAL A 392 5.91 -21.88 -9.90
N THR A 393 6.84 -20.96 -10.17
CA THR A 393 6.55 -19.61 -10.62
C THR A 393 7.17 -19.39 -12.00
N ARG A 394 6.93 -18.20 -12.58
CA ARG A 394 7.62 -17.77 -13.80
C ARG A 394 9.14 -17.82 -13.65
N ASP A 395 9.65 -17.43 -12.49
CA ASP A 395 11.09 -17.23 -12.29
C ASP A 395 11.79 -18.48 -11.74
N ARG A 396 11.06 -19.43 -11.12
CA ARG A 396 11.68 -20.63 -10.53
C ARG A 396 10.81 -21.89 -10.59
N SER A 397 11.44 -23.01 -10.96
CA SER A 397 10.85 -24.35 -11.12
C SER A 397 11.85 -25.46 -10.73
N CYS A 398 11.40 -26.71 -10.64
CA CYS A 398 12.29 -27.85 -10.38
C CYS A 398 13.35 -28.09 -11.48
N ALA A 399 13.11 -27.59 -12.71
CA ALA A 399 14.06 -27.70 -13.83
C ALA A 399 15.14 -26.60 -13.83
N SER A 400 15.06 -25.67 -12.88
CA SER A 400 15.91 -24.48 -12.86
C SER A 400 17.35 -24.74 -12.41
N THR A 401 18.30 -24.06 -13.06
CA THR A 401 19.74 -24.15 -12.75
C THR A 401 20.36 -22.78 -12.43
N PRO A 402 19.99 -22.13 -11.33
CA PRO A 402 20.46 -20.79 -10.97
C PRO A 402 21.93 -20.79 -10.48
N PRO A 403 22.60 -19.62 -10.47
CA PRO A 403 23.94 -19.50 -9.88
C PRO A 403 23.94 -19.84 -8.39
N GLY A 404 25.09 -20.31 -7.90
CA GLY A 404 25.31 -20.58 -6.47
C GLY A 404 25.12 -19.33 -5.61
N LEU A 405 24.65 -19.55 -4.38
CA LEU A 405 24.26 -18.48 -3.47
C LEU A 405 25.46 -17.79 -2.82
N PHE A 406 26.44 -18.59 -2.41
CA PHE A 406 27.64 -18.16 -1.70
C PHE A 406 28.79 -17.85 -2.66
N ASP A 407 29.86 -17.23 -2.17
CA ASP A 407 31.05 -16.96 -2.98
C ASP A 407 31.73 -18.26 -3.41
N GLY A 408 32.21 -18.27 -4.66
CA GLY A 408 32.82 -19.46 -5.29
C GLY A 408 31.86 -20.61 -5.57
N ALA A 409 30.57 -20.52 -5.20
CA ALA A 409 29.63 -21.62 -5.39
C ALA A 409 29.28 -21.82 -6.88
N PRO A 410 29.35 -23.06 -7.40
CA PRO A 410 29.02 -23.33 -8.80
C PRO A 410 27.52 -23.13 -9.06
N ARG A 411 27.17 -23.08 -10.35
CA ARG A 411 25.76 -23.12 -10.78
C ARG A 411 25.12 -24.41 -10.27
N GLN A 412 23.92 -24.29 -9.70
CA GLN A 412 23.24 -25.41 -9.06
C GLN A 412 22.54 -26.30 -10.11
N PRO A 413 22.65 -27.64 -10.01
CA PRO A 413 21.92 -28.55 -10.87
C PRO A 413 20.43 -28.55 -10.54
N ALA A 414 19.59 -28.91 -11.52
CA ALA A 414 18.15 -28.85 -11.37
C ALA A 414 17.65 -29.78 -10.25
N LEU A 415 16.66 -29.36 -9.47
CA LEU A 415 16.06 -30.21 -8.43
C LEU A 415 15.40 -31.47 -9.01
N ALA A 416 14.97 -31.41 -10.27
CA ALA A 416 14.42 -32.55 -10.99
C ALA A 416 15.43 -33.70 -11.20
N THR A 417 16.75 -33.44 -11.08
CA THR A 417 17.77 -34.50 -11.21
C THR A 417 18.13 -35.14 -9.87
N LEU A 418 17.55 -34.68 -8.76
CA LEU A 418 17.80 -35.24 -7.43
C LEU A 418 16.88 -36.43 -7.20
N ASP A 419 17.44 -37.51 -6.66
CA ASP A 419 16.71 -38.66 -6.14
C ASP A 419 16.17 -38.38 -4.71
N THR A 420 15.50 -39.38 -4.13
CA THR A 420 14.95 -39.30 -2.76
C THR A 420 16.03 -39.19 -1.68
N GLY A 421 17.28 -39.57 -1.97
CA GLY A 421 18.44 -39.48 -1.08
C GLY A 421 19.20 -38.15 -1.17
N GLY A 422 18.75 -37.22 -2.01
CA GLY A 422 19.42 -35.94 -2.23
C GLY A 422 19.64 -35.15 -0.93
N ALA A 423 20.90 -34.83 -0.64
CA ALA A 423 21.27 -34.07 0.55
C ALA A 423 20.58 -32.69 0.58
N PRO A 424 20.07 -32.26 1.74
CA PRO A 424 19.47 -30.93 1.87
C PRO A 424 20.53 -29.84 1.65
N PRO A 425 20.15 -28.70 1.05
CA PRO A 425 20.99 -27.51 1.05
C PRO A 425 21.34 -27.04 2.47
N GLN A 426 22.28 -26.11 2.56
CA GLN A 426 22.67 -25.52 3.85
C GLN A 426 21.45 -24.93 4.58
N VAL A 427 21.23 -25.35 5.82
CA VAL A 427 20.14 -24.84 6.67
C VAL A 427 20.69 -23.76 7.60
N VAL A 428 20.15 -22.55 7.50
CA VAL A 428 20.66 -21.35 8.19
C VAL A 428 19.53 -20.60 8.90
N ARG A 429 19.90 -19.76 9.87
CA ARG A 429 18.96 -18.77 10.44
C ARG A 429 18.72 -17.65 9.43
N TYR A 430 17.48 -17.20 9.35
CA TYR A 430 16.99 -16.24 8.37
C TYR A 430 16.10 -15.20 9.04
N ALA A 431 16.29 -13.93 8.69
CA ALA A 431 15.46 -12.83 9.16
C ALA A 431 14.16 -12.81 8.37
N TYR A 432 13.19 -13.62 8.81
CA TYR A 432 11.92 -13.77 8.11
C TYR A 432 11.08 -12.51 8.24
N ARG A 433 10.78 -12.08 9.47
CA ARG A 433 10.09 -10.81 9.79
C ARG A 433 10.82 -10.11 10.93
N SER A 434 10.48 -8.86 11.22
CA SER A 434 11.05 -8.11 12.34
C SER A 434 10.98 -8.94 13.62
N PHE A 435 12.15 -9.23 14.17
CA PHE A 435 12.37 -10.07 15.35
C PHE A 435 11.97 -11.57 15.21
N ASP A 436 11.47 -12.01 14.06
CA ASP A 436 11.21 -13.42 13.77
C ASP A 436 12.35 -14.06 12.99
N ARG A 437 13.22 -14.73 13.74
CA ARG A 437 14.31 -15.55 13.23
C ARG A 437 13.77 -16.96 12.97
N GLN A 438 13.76 -17.39 11.71
CA GLN A 438 13.33 -18.72 11.30
C GLN A 438 14.50 -19.49 10.64
N TRP A 439 14.25 -20.74 10.24
CA TRP A 439 15.20 -21.57 9.51
C TRP A 439 14.86 -21.60 8.03
N LEU A 440 15.89 -21.52 7.18
CA LEU A 440 15.78 -21.51 5.73
C LEU A 440 16.73 -22.54 5.11
N LEU A 441 16.28 -23.24 4.07
CA LEU A 441 17.15 -23.93 3.10
C LEU A 441 17.77 -22.90 2.15
N ALA A 442 19.02 -22.51 2.40
CA ALA A 442 19.72 -21.45 1.68
C ALA A 442 20.20 -21.94 0.30
N ASP A 443 19.28 -21.91 -0.68
CA ASP A 443 19.55 -22.38 -2.04
C ASP A 443 18.85 -21.52 -3.10
N SER A 444 19.62 -21.07 -4.09
CA SER A 444 19.11 -20.31 -5.24
C SER A 444 18.00 -21.02 -6.03
N ARG A 445 17.93 -22.35 -5.95
CA ARG A 445 16.89 -23.18 -6.59
C ARG A 445 15.53 -23.04 -5.92
N LEU A 446 15.49 -22.63 -4.65
CA LEU A 446 14.27 -22.64 -3.84
C LEU A 446 13.56 -21.27 -3.80
N GLY A 447 14.22 -20.19 -4.18
CA GLY A 447 13.63 -18.84 -4.20
C GLY A 447 13.69 -18.17 -5.57
N ASP A 448 12.74 -17.27 -5.84
CA ASP A 448 12.69 -16.50 -7.08
C ASP A 448 13.82 -15.47 -7.16
N PHE A 449 14.08 -14.77 -6.04
CA PHE A 449 15.18 -13.80 -5.94
C PHE A 449 15.92 -13.98 -4.63
N MET A 450 16.94 -14.84 -4.63
CA MET A 450 17.75 -15.16 -3.45
C MET A 450 18.88 -14.17 -3.16
N ARG A 451 19.08 -13.16 -4.02
CA ARG A 451 19.98 -12.02 -3.78
C ARG A 451 21.39 -12.42 -3.30
N PRO A 452 22.19 -13.15 -4.11
CA PRO A 452 23.52 -13.63 -3.70
C PRO A 452 24.43 -12.57 -3.06
N ARG A 453 24.35 -11.31 -3.52
CA ARG A 453 25.10 -10.20 -2.92
C ARG A 453 24.84 -10.01 -1.42
N LEU A 454 23.59 -10.18 -0.94
CA LEU A 454 23.29 -10.09 0.49
C LEU A 454 23.96 -11.22 1.28
N TRP A 455 23.95 -12.44 0.74
CA TRP A 455 24.55 -13.61 1.36
C TRP A 455 26.07 -13.50 1.45
N ARG A 456 26.70 -12.96 0.41
CA ARG A 456 28.16 -12.74 0.35
C ARG A 456 28.64 -11.64 1.29
N MET A 457 27.74 -10.74 1.70
CA MET A 457 28.01 -9.70 2.70
C MET A 457 27.63 -10.14 4.13
N ALA A 458 27.06 -11.33 4.32
CA ALA A 458 26.50 -11.77 5.60
C ALA A 458 27.55 -12.41 6.52
N GLY A 459 28.59 -11.65 6.85
CA GLY A 459 29.67 -12.10 7.73
C GLY A 459 29.47 -11.81 9.22
N PRO A 460 30.48 -12.11 10.06
CA PRO A 460 30.38 -12.06 11.53
C PRO A 460 30.22 -10.65 12.10
N ARG A 461 30.63 -9.61 11.37
CA ARG A 461 30.46 -8.19 11.76
C ARG A 461 29.20 -7.54 11.18
N GLN A 462 28.46 -8.25 10.33
CA GLN A 462 27.38 -7.65 9.56
C GLN A 462 26.16 -7.31 10.41
N ILE A 463 25.61 -6.12 10.14
CA ILE A 463 24.31 -5.65 10.61
C ILE A 463 23.56 -5.09 9.41
N PHE A 464 22.34 -5.57 9.19
CA PHE A 464 21.42 -5.06 8.18
C PHE A 464 20.34 -4.21 8.84
N LEU A 465 20.06 -3.03 8.30
CA LEU A 465 18.86 -2.25 8.62
C LEU A 465 17.78 -2.47 7.58
N THR A 466 16.53 -2.51 8.04
CA THR A 466 15.34 -2.50 7.20
C THR A 466 14.39 -1.41 7.65
N SER A 467 13.72 -0.76 6.70
CA SER A 467 12.81 0.37 6.92
C SER A 467 11.89 0.57 5.70
N LEU A 468 10.82 1.34 5.84
CA LEU A 468 10.01 1.82 4.72
C LEU A 468 10.62 3.06 4.08
N LEU A 469 11.66 2.86 3.26
CA LEU A 469 12.34 3.96 2.56
C LEU A 469 11.59 4.46 1.30
N THR A 470 10.58 3.71 0.86
CA THR A 470 9.77 4.03 -0.33
C THR A 470 8.27 4.02 -0.06
N GLY A 471 7.87 3.94 1.22
CA GLY A 471 6.49 4.00 1.66
C GLY A 471 6.38 4.74 2.99
N VAL A 472 5.16 5.10 3.38
CA VAL A 472 4.89 5.82 4.65
C VAL A 472 5.20 4.91 5.84
N LEU A 473 5.96 5.43 6.81
CA LEU A 473 6.23 4.75 8.08
C LEU A 473 5.02 4.81 9.01
N GLY A 474 4.67 3.70 9.66
CA GLY A 474 3.61 3.66 10.67
C GLY A 474 4.14 3.84 12.09
N ASP A 475 3.32 3.50 13.07
CA ASP A 475 3.75 3.51 14.47
C ASP A 475 4.83 2.47 14.78
N GLY A 476 5.61 2.72 15.83
CA GLY A 476 6.73 1.89 16.25
C GLY A 476 8.07 2.40 15.70
N PRO A 477 9.11 1.54 15.65
CA PRO A 477 10.41 1.93 15.13
C PRO A 477 10.34 2.32 13.65
N ALA A 478 11.12 3.34 13.28
CA ALA A 478 11.38 3.72 11.90
C ALA A 478 12.36 2.77 11.20
N ALA A 479 13.23 2.06 11.93
CA ALA A 479 14.14 1.06 11.39
C ALA A 479 14.32 -0.16 12.33
N VAL A 480 14.50 -1.35 11.74
CA VAL A 480 14.81 -2.59 12.47
C VAL A 480 16.14 -3.15 11.99
N ALA A 481 17.02 -3.49 12.94
CA ALA A 481 18.31 -4.11 12.72
C ALA A 481 18.22 -5.64 12.80
N THR A 482 19.10 -6.33 12.09
CA THR A 482 19.29 -7.78 12.19
C THR A 482 20.70 -8.18 11.75
N ALA A 483 21.22 -9.24 12.34
CA ALA A 483 22.49 -9.86 11.92
C ALA A 483 22.31 -10.91 10.80
N LEU A 484 21.06 -11.23 10.44
CA LEU A 484 20.73 -12.29 9.48
C LEU A 484 20.29 -11.70 8.14
N VAL A 485 20.45 -12.46 7.05
CA VAL A 485 19.98 -12.06 5.72
C VAL A 485 18.46 -11.79 5.75
N PRO A 486 17.98 -10.59 5.38
CA PRO A 486 16.57 -10.25 5.48
C PRO A 486 15.71 -10.72 4.29
N ASP A 487 14.48 -11.09 4.59
CA ASP A 487 13.39 -11.27 3.63
C ASP A 487 12.93 -9.94 3.02
N LEU A 488 12.35 -10.00 1.81
CA LEU A 488 11.74 -8.86 1.13
C LEU A 488 10.64 -8.19 1.96
N ASP A 489 9.98 -8.96 2.82
CA ASP A 489 8.90 -8.48 3.68
C ASP A 489 9.33 -8.38 5.16
N HIS A 490 10.63 -8.38 5.44
CA HIS A 490 11.21 -8.42 6.79
C HIS A 490 10.61 -7.36 7.72
N PHE A 491 10.63 -6.08 7.33
CA PHE A 491 10.33 -4.98 8.25
C PHE A 491 8.91 -5.04 8.87
N ARG A 492 7.84 -5.21 8.08
CA ARG A 492 6.46 -5.16 8.62
C ARG A 492 5.56 -6.35 8.27
N GLY A 493 6.11 -7.51 7.91
CA GLY A 493 5.25 -8.68 7.64
C GLY A 493 4.84 -8.83 6.19
N SER A 494 4.45 -7.71 5.57
CA SER A 494 3.83 -7.66 4.24
C SER A 494 4.68 -6.97 3.16
N PHE A 495 5.69 -6.19 3.58
CA PHE A 495 6.70 -5.51 2.76
C PHE A 495 7.72 -4.83 3.67
N GLY A 496 8.71 -4.15 3.08
CA GLY A 496 9.63 -3.25 3.79
C GLY A 496 11.08 -3.73 3.92
N GLY A 497 11.39 -4.91 3.37
CA GLY A 497 12.76 -5.35 3.06
C GLY A 497 13.16 -5.06 1.61
N ARG A 498 12.52 -4.12 0.89
CA ARG A 498 12.90 -3.78 -0.50
C ARG A 498 14.22 -2.97 -0.58
N ALA A 499 14.57 -2.29 0.49
CA ALA A 499 15.78 -1.46 0.59
C ALA A 499 16.49 -1.76 1.91
N VAL A 500 17.06 -2.96 1.99
CA VAL A 500 17.95 -3.39 3.06
C VAL A 500 19.25 -2.59 2.97
N ILE A 501 19.67 -1.98 4.07
CA ILE A 501 20.92 -1.22 4.19
C ILE A 501 21.92 -2.09 4.96
N PRO A 502 22.95 -2.67 4.31
CA PRO A 502 24.03 -3.32 5.03
C PRO A 502 24.96 -2.29 5.68
N LEU A 503 25.56 -2.60 6.83
CA LEU A 503 26.67 -1.80 7.38
C LEU A 503 27.96 -2.04 6.59
N TRP A 504 28.24 -3.29 6.21
CA TRP A 504 29.47 -3.66 5.50
C TRP A 504 29.19 -4.14 4.07
N LEU A 505 30.11 -3.83 3.16
CA LEU A 505 30.02 -4.15 1.73
C LEU A 505 30.68 -5.50 1.39
N ASP A 506 31.34 -6.13 2.36
CA ASP A 506 32.10 -7.36 2.24
C ASP A 506 31.84 -8.29 3.44
N PHE A 507 32.22 -9.56 3.29
CA PHE A 507 32.03 -10.57 4.34
C PHE A 507 32.87 -10.28 5.60
N GLU A 508 34.12 -9.85 5.43
CA GLU A 508 35.05 -9.61 6.54
C GLU A 508 34.68 -8.37 7.37
N GLY A 509 33.81 -7.51 6.85
CA GLY A 509 33.42 -6.27 7.50
C GLY A 509 34.54 -5.25 7.53
N THR A 510 35.20 -5.05 6.39
CA THR A 510 36.32 -4.10 6.25
C THR A 510 35.95 -2.88 5.40
N GLN A 511 34.94 -3.00 4.54
CA GLN A 511 34.49 -1.93 3.66
C GLN A 511 33.12 -1.41 4.12
N PRO A 512 33.05 -0.26 4.82
CA PRO A 512 31.79 0.24 5.34
C PRO A 512 30.91 0.81 4.22
N ASN A 513 29.61 0.63 4.36
CA ASN A 513 28.57 1.28 3.54
C ASN A 513 28.23 2.66 4.12
N VAL A 514 29.23 3.52 4.29
CA VAL A 514 29.04 4.88 4.80
C VAL A 514 29.55 5.85 3.74
N ASP A 515 28.85 6.96 3.53
CA ASP A 515 29.40 8.04 2.70
C ASP A 515 30.74 8.48 3.26
N ALA A 516 31.78 8.50 2.41
CA ALA A 516 33.15 8.72 2.86
C ALA A 516 33.33 10.04 3.62
N ARG A 517 32.48 11.05 3.38
CA ARG A 517 32.56 12.34 4.08
C ARG A 517 31.71 12.39 5.34
N ALA A 518 30.75 11.47 5.54
CA ALA A 518 29.81 11.56 6.65
C ALA A 518 30.52 11.44 8.01
N CYS A 519 31.38 10.43 8.18
CA CYS A 519 32.15 10.25 9.41
C CYS A 519 33.16 11.39 9.62
N ASP A 520 33.86 11.82 8.58
CA ASP A 520 34.86 12.91 8.67
C ASP A 520 34.19 14.23 9.10
N VAL A 521 33.09 14.61 8.44
CA VAL A 521 32.34 15.84 8.74
C VAL A 521 31.77 15.81 10.17
N LEU A 522 31.24 14.66 10.61
CA LEU A 522 30.76 14.52 11.99
C LEU A 522 31.91 14.55 13.00
N SER A 523 33.05 13.94 12.67
CA SER A 523 34.22 13.92 13.53
C SER A 523 34.76 15.33 13.77
N ASP A 524 34.95 16.09 12.69
CA ASP A 524 35.42 17.48 12.74
C ASP A 524 34.45 18.37 13.52
N ARG A 525 33.14 18.20 13.30
CA ARG A 525 32.11 18.99 13.98
C ARG A 525 32.03 18.70 15.48
N LEU A 526 32.15 17.43 15.88
CA LEU A 526 31.99 17.00 17.26
C LEU A 526 33.30 17.03 18.05
N GLY A 527 34.45 17.14 17.37
CA GLY A 527 35.78 17.11 17.99
C GLY A 527 36.18 15.73 18.53
N ILE A 528 35.57 14.65 18.01
CA ILE A 528 35.84 13.26 18.40
C ILE A 528 35.93 12.38 17.14
N ALA A 529 36.66 11.27 17.20
CA ALA A 529 36.63 10.30 16.10
C ALA A 529 35.28 9.57 16.05
N VAL A 530 34.64 9.55 14.88
CA VAL A 530 33.37 8.85 14.63
C VAL A 530 33.60 7.68 13.69
N SER A 531 33.39 6.45 14.17
CA SER A 531 33.46 5.25 13.33
C SER A 531 32.14 4.97 12.59
N PRO A 532 32.15 4.15 11.51
CA PRO A 532 30.92 3.65 10.88
C PRO A 532 29.95 2.97 11.87
N GLU A 533 30.47 2.21 12.83
CA GLU A 533 29.69 1.59 13.90
C GLU A 533 29.06 2.62 14.83
N ASP A 534 29.77 3.71 15.17
CA ASP A 534 29.22 4.80 15.98
C ASP A 534 28.09 5.51 15.24
N LEU A 535 28.30 5.82 13.97
CA LEU A 535 27.27 6.45 13.14
C LEU A 535 26.03 5.55 13.04
N LEU A 536 26.21 4.24 12.81
CA LEU A 536 25.10 3.29 12.78
C LEU A 536 24.37 3.23 14.12
N ALA A 537 25.11 3.11 15.23
CA ALA A 537 24.53 3.06 16.57
C ALA A 537 23.72 4.34 16.88
N TYR A 538 24.29 5.51 16.63
CA TYR A 538 23.60 6.79 16.81
C TYR A 538 22.32 6.87 15.97
N CYS A 539 22.38 6.52 14.68
CA CYS A 539 21.19 6.46 13.83
C CYS A 539 20.16 5.47 14.40
N TYR A 540 20.61 4.31 14.88
CA TYR A 540 19.74 3.26 15.38
C TYR A 540 19.05 3.62 16.69
N ALA A 541 19.71 4.35 17.59
CA ALA A 541 19.08 4.87 18.80
C ALA A 541 17.82 5.69 18.46
N LEU A 542 17.95 6.63 17.54
CA LEU A 542 16.85 7.49 17.12
C LEU A 542 15.75 6.70 16.40
N LEU A 543 16.13 5.81 15.47
CA LEU A 543 15.18 5.16 14.57
C LEU A 543 14.52 3.89 15.13
N SER A 544 15.04 3.33 16.21
CA SER A 544 14.47 2.11 16.84
C SER A 544 13.42 2.41 17.90
N SER A 545 13.22 3.69 18.26
CA SER A 545 12.18 4.13 19.19
C SER A 545 10.89 4.52 18.48
N SER A 546 9.76 4.31 19.16
CA SER A 546 8.46 4.85 18.74
C SER A 546 8.39 6.38 18.88
N ALA A 547 9.25 6.98 19.70
CA ALA A 547 9.28 8.41 19.96
C ALA A 547 9.62 9.19 18.68
N TYR A 548 10.58 8.72 17.89
CA TYR A 548 10.94 9.34 16.61
C TYR A 548 9.76 9.35 15.62
N ALA A 549 9.11 8.19 15.43
CA ALA A 549 7.99 8.09 14.50
C ALA A 549 6.79 8.95 14.92
N ARG A 550 6.51 9.04 16.24
CA ARG A 550 5.47 9.92 16.79
C ARG A 550 5.82 11.40 16.64
N ARG A 551 7.07 11.79 16.95
CA ARG A 551 7.52 13.18 16.88
C ARG A 551 7.46 13.73 15.46
N PHE A 552 7.88 12.92 14.48
CA PHE A 552 7.93 13.30 13.07
C PHE A 552 6.80 12.68 12.28
N HIS A 553 5.63 12.47 12.92
CA HIS A 553 4.49 11.80 12.30
C HIS A 553 4.14 12.45 10.95
N GLU A 554 4.00 13.78 10.91
CA GLU A 554 3.66 14.52 9.70
C GLU A 554 4.76 14.43 8.63
N GLU A 555 6.03 14.63 9.00
CA GLU A 555 7.14 14.58 8.05
C GLU A 555 7.36 13.18 7.48
N LEU A 556 7.09 12.12 8.25
CA LEU A 556 7.23 10.72 7.82
C LEU A 556 6.07 10.21 6.94
N LEU A 557 5.14 11.09 6.56
CA LEU A 557 4.31 10.89 5.37
C LEU A 557 5.16 10.91 4.09
N GLU A 558 6.32 11.57 4.10
CA GLU A 558 7.36 11.42 3.09
C GLU A 558 8.23 10.18 3.42
N PRO A 559 8.40 9.24 2.48
CA PRO A 559 9.26 8.09 2.68
C PRO A 559 10.73 8.49 2.91
N GLY A 560 11.40 7.77 3.81
CA GLY A 560 12.80 7.98 4.14
C GLY A 560 13.00 8.75 5.45
N PRO A 561 13.39 8.08 6.54
CA PRO A 561 13.73 8.78 7.78
C PRO A 561 15.00 9.62 7.60
N ARG A 562 15.05 10.77 8.26
CA ARG A 562 16.19 11.69 8.29
C ARG A 562 16.81 11.72 9.67
N VAL A 563 18.14 11.82 9.73
CA VAL A 563 18.89 11.71 10.98
C VAL A 563 19.48 13.08 11.34
N PRO A 564 19.16 13.67 12.50
CA PRO A 564 19.78 14.91 12.93
C PRO A 564 21.29 14.76 13.06
N VAL A 565 22.03 15.65 12.42
CA VAL A 565 23.51 15.71 12.47
C VAL A 565 24.01 16.98 13.15
N ASP A 566 23.09 17.86 13.54
CA ASP A 566 23.32 19.08 14.30
C ASP A 566 23.07 18.89 15.79
N VAL A 567 23.82 17.93 16.35
CA VAL A 567 23.76 17.51 17.75
C VAL A 567 25.01 17.89 18.52
N SER A 568 24.89 17.97 19.84
CA SER A 568 26.05 18.14 20.73
C SER A 568 26.84 16.84 20.85
N VAL A 569 28.13 16.96 21.19
CA VAL A 569 28.99 15.79 21.46
C VAL A 569 28.41 14.88 22.54
N THR A 570 27.81 15.44 23.59
CA THR A 570 27.17 14.68 24.67
C THR A 570 25.94 13.91 24.18
N ALA A 571 25.08 14.56 23.38
CA ALA A 571 23.88 13.90 22.84
C ALA A 571 24.26 12.81 21.84
N PHE A 572 25.27 13.05 21.00
CA PHE A 572 25.79 12.04 20.08
C PHE A 572 26.35 10.83 20.84
N ALA A 573 27.24 11.06 21.82
CA ALA A 573 27.83 9.99 22.62
C ALA A 573 26.76 9.16 23.35
N ARG A 574 25.75 9.82 23.94
CA ARG A 574 24.62 9.10 24.58
C ARG A 574 23.82 8.29 23.56
N GLY A 575 23.56 8.84 22.37
CA GLY A 575 22.90 8.12 21.29
C GLY A 575 23.71 6.91 20.80
N VAL A 576 25.04 7.00 20.72
CA VAL A 576 25.90 5.87 20.38
C VAL A 576 25.80 4.76 21.43
N GLU A 577 25.85 5.11 22.71
CA GLU A 577 25.74 4.16 23.82
C GLU A 577 24.39 3.41 23.79
N LEU A 578 23.28 4.14 23.76
CA LEU A 578 21.93 3.57 23.67
C LEU A 578 21.74 2.75 22.39
N GLY A 579 22.28 3.24 21.28
CA GLY A 579 22.25 2.58 19.98
C GLY A 579 22.98 1.24 19.97
N ARG A 580 24.14 1.16 20.61
CA ARG A 580 24.92 -0.07 20.77
C ARG A 580 24.16 -1.11 21.61
N GLU A 581 23.51 -0.67 22.69
CA GLU A 581 22.66 -1.54 23.50
C GLU A 581 21.45 -2.08 22.71
N LEU A 582 20.76 -1.21 21.97
CA LEU A 582 19.64 -1.60 21.11
C LEU A 582 20.08 -2.54 19.97
N LEU A 583 21.22 -2.27 19.34
CA LEU A 583 21.79 -3.15 18.32
C LEU A 583 22.16 -4.51 18.91
N TRP A 584 22.68 -4.56 20.13
CA TRP A 584 22.95 -5.82 20.83
C TRP A 584 21.65 -6.61 21.05
N PHE A 585 20.60 -5.98 21.60
CA PHE A 585 19.30 -6.65 21.79
C PHE A 585 18.72 -7.13 20.46
N HIS A 586 18.67 -6.27 19.44
CA HIS A 586 17.99 -6.58 18.18
C HIS A 586 18.80 -7.52 17.27
N THR A 587 20.07 -7.75 17.59
CA THR A 587 20.88 -8.84 17.01
C THR A 587 20.94 -10.06 17.92
N PHE A 588 20.10 -10.12 18.95
CA PHE A 588 19.99 -11.23 19.91
C PHE A 588 21.34 -11.57 20.56
N GLY A 589 22.10 -10.55 20.92
CA GLY A 589 23.41 -10.67 21.58
C GLY A 589 24.55 -11.16 20.70
N THR A 590 24.34 -11.30 19.38
CA THR A 590 25.36 -11.84 18.46
C THR A 590 26.28 -10.78 17.86
N ARG A 591 26.02 -9.49 18.09
CA ARG A 591 26.83 -8.35 17.61
C ARG A 591 27.10 -7.37 18.75
N ILE A 592 27.99 -6.41 18.49
CA ILE A 592 28.44 -5.35 19.42
C ILE A 592 29.30 -5.89 20.58
N VAL A 593 28.76 -6.75 21.43
CA VAL A 593 29.46 -7.32 22.61
C VAL A 593 29.31 -8.83 22.63
N SER A 594 30.44 -9.54 22.62
CA SER A 594 30.50 -11.00 22.75
C SER A 594 30.52 -11.43 24.22
N GLY A 595 29.93 -12.58 24.53
CA GLY A 595 30.01 -13.20 25.87
C GLY A 595 29.02 -12.68 26.92
N ARG A 596 28.23 -11.65 26.61
CA ARG A 596 27.10 -11.22 27.44
C ARG A 596 25.89 -12.13 27.17
N ALA A 597 25.32 -12.74 28.22
CA ALA A 597 24.14 -13.59 28.08
C ALA A 597 22.85 -12.75 27.94
N LEU A 598 22.04 -13.06 26.94
CA LEU A 598 20.70 -12.49 26.78
C LEU A 598 19.74 -13.11 27.79
N HIS A 599 19.21 -12.27 28.68
CA HIS A 599 18.23 -12.67 29.70
C HIS A 599 17.34 -11.47 30.06
N GLY A 600 16.20 -11.76 30.67
CA GLY A 600 15.22 -10.76 31.10
C GLY A 600 14.29 -11.33 32.18
N ARG A 601 13.17 -10.66 32.44
CA ARG A 601 12.24 -11.03 33.53
C ARG A 601 11.27 -12.12 33.12
N ALA A 602 10.79 -12.09 31.88
CA ALA A 602 9.86 -13.10 31.38
C ALA A 602 10.43 -14.51 31.55
N ALA A 603 9.63 -15.41 32.11
CA ALA A 603 9.98 -16.81 32.31
C ALA A 603 8.89 -17.73 31.75
N CYS A 604 9.29 -18.96 31.43
CA CYS A 604 8.37 -20.04 31.15
C CYS A 604 7.92 -20.62 32.50
N ILE A 605 6.66 -20.41 32.87
CA ILE A 605 6.06 -20.97 34.08
C ILE A 605 5.68 -22.42 33.81
N ASP A 606 4.97 -22.65 32.70
CA ASP A 606 4.59 -23.97 32.22
C ASP A 606 4.93 -24.10 30.72
N ALA A 607 5.67 -25.15 30.36
CA ALA A 607 6.09 -25.36 28.98
C ALA A 607 4.93 -25.85 28.09
N PRO A 608 4.71 -25.26 26.90
CA PRO A 608 3.72 -25.78 25.95
C PRO A 608 4.17 -27.12 25.38
N SER A 609 3.22 -28.02 25.13
CA SER A 609 3.49 -29.29 24.43
C SER A 609 3.33 -29.16 22.90
N GLN A 610 2.12 -28.92 22.41
CA GLN A 610 1.83 -28.63 21.01
C GLN A 610 0.64 -27.65 20.93
N PRO A 611 0.90 -26.34 21.03
CA PRO A 611 -0.14 -25.32 21.10
C PRO A 611 -0.87 -25.17 19.76
N THR A 612 -2.19 -24.99 19.83
CA THR A 612 -3.08 -24.69 18.69
C THR A 612 -3.70 -23.29 18.78
N CYS A 613 -3.57 -22.63 19.93
CA CYS A 613 -4.04 -21.28 20.20
C CYS A 613 -3.08 -20.55 21.14
N PHE A 614 -3.28 -19.24 21.29
CA PHE A 614 -2.60 -18.41 22.27
C PHE A 614 -3.51 -17.26 22.70
N ARG A 615 -3.32 -16.78 23.93
CA ARG A 615 -4.10 -15.67 24.51
C ARG A 615 -3.20 -14.86 25.43
N TYR A 616 -3.41 -13.54 25.43
CA TYR A 616 -2.80 -12.64 26.40
C TYR A 616 -3.84 -12.23 27.43
N ASP A 617 -3.44 -12.24 28.70
CA ASP A 617 -4.20 -11.70 29.82
C ASP A 617 -3.50 -10.45 30.35
N ASP A 618 -4.15 -9.30 30.16
CA ASP A 618 -3.64 -7.98 30.57
C ASP A 618 -3.65 -7.81 32.10
N GLY A 619 -4.64 -8.40 32.79
CA GLY A 619 -4.77 -8.29 34.24
C GLY A 619 -3.74 -9.13 34.99
N GLU A 620 -3.44 -10.33 34.48
CA GLU A 620 -2.39 -11.19 35.06
C GLU A 620 -0.99 -10.94 34.48
N GLN A 621 -0.89 -10.13 33.42
CA GLN A 621 0.34 -9.94 32.63
C GLN A 621 0.95 -11.29 32.20
N ARG A 622 0.10 -12.18 31.67
CA ARG A 622 0.49 -13.53 31.28
C ARG A 622 0.18 -13.81 29.83
N LEU A 623 1.09 -14.52 29.18
CA LEU A 623 0.91 -15.07 27.85
C LEU A 623 0.64 -16.57 27.96
N GLN A 624 -0.57 -16.97 27.61
CA GLN A 624 -0.95 -18.38 27.48
C GLN A 624 -0.67 -18.86 26.05
N VAL A 625 0.03 -19.97 25.92
CA VAL A 625 0.38 -20.61 24.65
C VAL A 625 -0.08 -22.07 24.71
N GLY A 626 -1.27 -22.35 24.19
CA GLY A 626 -1.95 -23.62 24.42
C GLY A 626 -2.14 -23.89 25.92
N ASN A 627 -1.51 -24.95 26.41
CA ASN A 627 -1.46 -25.29 27.83
C ASN A 627 -0.28 -24.68 28.59
N GLY A 628 0.67 -24.05 27.90
CA GLY A 628 1.82 -23.39 28.52
C GLY A 628 1.53 -21.95 28.94
N ILE A 629 2.33 -21.44 29.87
CA ILE A 629 2.18 -20.12 30.49
C ILE A 629 3.55 -19.45 30.57
N PHE A 630 3.60 -18.19 30.13
CA PHE A 630 4.77 -17.32 30.22
C PHE A 630 4.42 -16.05 30.99
N GLY A 631 5.33 -15.59 31.85
CA GLY A 631 5.13 -14.37 32.64
C GLY A 631 6.39 -13.92 33.39
N PRO A 632 6.45 -12.64 33.81
CA PRO A 632 5.52 -11.58 33.44
C PRO A 632 5.68 -11.14 31.98
N VAL A 633 4.58 -10.79 31.32
CA VAL A 633 4.52 -10.20 29.99
C VAL A 633 3.75 -8.89 30.08
N GLU A 634 4.47 -7.78 30.16
CA GLU A 634 3.89 -6.45 30.24
C GLU A 634 3.03 -6.10 29.00
N PRO A 635 2.01 -5.23 29.12
CA PRO A 635 1.13 -4.88 28.00
C PRO A 635 1.89 -4.26 26.82
N GLY A 636 2.97 -3.53 27.12
CA GLY A 636 3.91 -2.99 26.15
C GLY A 636 4.56 -4.05 25.25
N LEU A 637 4.92 -5.22 25.80
CA LEU A 637 5.50 -6.32 25.03
C LEU A 637 4.48 -6.91 24.05
N TRP A 638 3.27 -7.18 24.54
CA TRP A 638 2.18 -7.73 23.73
C TRP A 638 1.75 -6.78 22.60
N SER A 639 1.73 -5.48 22.90
CA SER A 639 1.35 -4.43 21.95
C SER A 639 2.47 -4.02 21.00
N PHE A 640 3.73 -4.43 21.25
CA PHE A 640 4.89 -3.98 20.49
C PHE A 640 4.72 -4.22 18.99
N GLY A 641 4.84 -3.12 18.24
CA GLY A 641 4.50 -3.07 16.82
C GLY A 641 5.59 -2.43 15.96
N VAL A 642 5.74 -2.92 14.73
CA VAL A 642 6.61 -2.34 13.70
C VAL A 642 5.76 -1.97 12.48
N SER A 643 5.38 -0.69 12.35
CA SER A 643 4.57 -0.19 11.24
C SER A 643 3.31 -1.05 10.98
N GLY A 644 2.57 -1.37 12.04
CA GLY A 644 1.37 -2.20 12.01
C GLY A 644 1.58 -3.72 12.09
N LEU A 645 2.83 -4.22 12.07
CA LEU A 645 3.14 -5.60 12.42
C LEU A 645 3.16 -5.75 13.95
N ARG A 646 2.23 -6.49 14.54
CA ARG A 646 2.30 -6.86 15.96
C ARG A 646 3.27 -8.02 16.14
N VAL A 647 4.42 -7.79 16.78
CA VAL A 647 5.57 -8.70 16.77
C VAL A 647 5.24 -10.04 17.45
N LEU A 648 4.85 -10.03 18.73
CA LEU A 648 4.54 -11.27 19.47
C LEU A 648 3.37 -12.07 18.86
N PRO A 649 2.19 -11.47 18.57
CA PRO A 649 1.10 -12.20 17.93
C PRO A 649 1.47 -12.81 16.57
N SER A 650 2.27 -12.10 15.78
CA SER A 650 2.70 -12.61 14.47
C SER A 650 3.69 -13.76 14.61
N TRP A 651 4.68 -13.62 15.51
CA TRP A 651 5.67 -14.65 15.80
C TRP A 651 5.02 -15.96 16.26
N LEU A 652 4.04 -15.87 17.16
CA LEU A 652 3.23 -17.00 17.62
C LEU A 652 2.36 -17.55 16.49
N GLY A 653 1.73 -16.67 15.72
CA GLY A 653 0.90 -17.03 14.57
C GLY A 653 1.62 -17.92 13.56
N TYR A 654 2.87 -17.61 13.22
CA TYR A 654 3.68 -18.40 12.27
C TYR A 654 4.02 -19.81 12.78
N ARG A 655 3.95 -20.05 14.10
CA ARG A 655 4.24 -21.35 14.72
C ARG A 655 2.96 -22.15 14.99
N ILE A 656 1.90 -21.47 15.41
CA ILE A 656 0.71 -22.07 16.01
C ILE A 656 -0.46 -22.16 15.02
N LEU A 657 -0.68 -21.12 14.22
CA LEU A 657 -1.86 -21.03 13.37
C LEU A 657 -1.61 -21.67 12.00
N PRO A 658 -2.67 -22.21 11.35
CA PRO A 658 -2.56 -22.66 9.97
C PRO A 658 -2.11 -21.55 9.03
N ALA A 659 -1.29 -21.89 8.03
CA ALA A 659 -0.92 -20.94 6.99
C ALA A 659 -2.17 -20.53 6.18
N LYS A 660 -2.26 -19.26 5.78
CA LYS A 660 -3.40 -18.75 5.01
C LYS A 660 -3.48 -19.30 3.58
N HIS A 661 -2.32 -19.65 3.01
CA HIS A 661 -2.17 -20.20 1.66
C HIS A 661 -1.14 -21.33 1.68
N PRO A 662 -1.46 -22.47 2.31
CA PRO A 662 -0.50 -23.55 2.49
C PRO A 662 -0.16 -24.21 1.16
N SER A 663 1.12 -24.53 0.96
CA SER A 663 1.53 -25.58 0.03
C SER A 663 1.28 -26.97 0.65
N LEU A 664 1.34 -28.03 -0.16
CA LEU A 664 1.34 -29.42 0.34
C LEU A 664 2.46 -29.66 1.37
N LEU A 665 3.57 -28.92 1.26
CA LEU A 665 4.70 -29.03 2.20
C LEU A 665 4.47 -28.19 3.46
N ASP A 666 3.60 -27.18 3.44
CA ASP A 666 3.29 -26.39 4.64
C ASP A 666 2.38 -27.14 5.62
N ASP A 667 1.73 -28.24 5.19
CA ASP A 667 1.00 -29.17 6.05
C ASP A 667 1.93 -29.90 7.03
N ILE A 668 3.22 -29.97 6.71
CA ILE A 668 4.26 -30.37 7.67
C ILE A 668 4.47 -29.20 8.63
N ARG A 669 3.74 -29.27 9.75
CA ARG A 669 3.74 -28.25 10.79
C ARG A 669 4.97 -28.37 11.70
N PRO A 670 5.54 -27.24 12.15
CA PRO A 670 6.58 -27.28 13.18
C PRO A 670 6.01 -27.84 14.48
N LEU A 671 6.79 -28.69 15.14
CA LEU A 671 6.52 -29.10 16.51
C LEU A 671 7.02 -28.02 17.48
N TRP A 672 6.32 -27.83 18.59
CA TRP A 672 6.82 -27.00 19.67
C TRP A 672 7.86 -27.79 20.46
N THR A 673 9.06 -27.22 20.58
CA THR A 673 10.20 -27.85 21.25
C THR A 673 10.77 -26.93 22.32
N ASP A 674 11.69 -27.43 23.14
CA ASP A 674 12.42 -26.59 24.11
C ASP A 674 13.13 -25.41 23.43
N THR A 675 13.62 -25.60 22.20
CA THR A 675 14.17 -24.51 21.39
C THR A 675 13.12 -23.46 21.03
N ALA A 676 11.87 -23.86 20.76
CA ALA A 676 10.80 -22.89 20.49
C ALA A 676 10.41 -22.12 21.75
N THR A 677 10.37 -22.77 22.90
CA THR A 677 10.19 -22.11 24.22
C THR A 677 11.32 -21.11 24.47
N HIS A 678 12.57 -21.50 24.22
CA HIS A 678 13.72 -20.62 24.38
C HIS A 678 13.72 -19.44 23.39
N ASP A 679 13.44 -19.68 22.10
CA ASP A 679 13.33 -18.61 21.10
C ASP A 679 12.24 -17.58 21.47
N LEU A 680 11.13 -18.02 22.10
CA LEU A 680 10.10 -17.11 22.62
C LEU A 680 10.61 -16.28 23.80
N LEU A 681 11.33 -16.90 24.73
CA LEU A 681 11.94 -16.18 25.86
C LEU A 681 12.97 -15.15 25.37
N GLU A 682 13.85 -15.51 24.44
CA GLU A 682 14.80 -14.56 23.84
C GLU A 682 14.08 -13.38 23.18
N LEU A 683 12.97 -13.62 22.47
CA LEU A 683 12.16 -12.54 21.90
C LEU A 683 11.58 -11.63 23.00
N LEU A 684 11.03 -12.21 24.06
CA LEU A 684 10.49 -11.44 25.19
C LEU A 684 11.60 -10.58 25.83
N TRP A 685 12.77 -11.15 26.11
CA TRP A 685 13.90 -10.43 26.72
C TRP A 685 14.46 -9.33 25.83
N VAL A 686 14.52 -9.56 24.51
CA VAL A 686 14.88 -8.51 23.55
C VAL A 686 13.92 -7.34 23.66
N LEU A 687 12.61 -7.61 23.61
CA LEU A 687 11.59 -6.56 23.68
C LEU A 687 11.54 -5.87 25.06
N GLU A 688 11.79 -6.60 26.15
CA GLU A 688 11.94 -6.02 27.50
C GLU A 688 13.08 -5.02 27.54
N GLY A 689 14.26 -5.40 27.03
CA GLY A 689 15.42 -4.52 26.93
C GLY A 689 15.12 -3.29 26.06
N THR A 690 14.48 -3.49 24.91
CA THR A 690 14.06 -2.39 24.02
C THR A 690 13.15 -1.41 24.73
N LEU A 691 12.11 -1.90 25.43
CA LEU A 691 11.13 -1.06 26.12
C LEU A 691 11.75 -0.34 27.32
N ALA A 692 12.68 -0.98 28.04
CA ALA A 692 13.38 -0.38 29.16
C ALA A 692 14.23 0.84 28.76
N LEU A 693 14.78 0.86 27.54
CA LEU A 693 15.57 1.98 27.01
C LEU A 693 14.71 3.11 26.44
N GLN A 694 13.42 2.90 26.18
CA GLN A 694 12.57 3.92 25.53
C GLN A 694 12.46 5.26 26.28
N PRO A 695 12.40 5.33 27.62
CA PRO A 695 12.34 6.62 28.31
C PRO A 695 13.56 7.52 28.08
N GLU A 696 14.69 6.92 27.70
CA GLU A 696 15.96 7.63 27.45
C GLU A 696 16.13 8.09 26.00
N LEU A 697 15.30 7.57 25.08
CA LEU A 697 15.32 7.79 23.63
C LEU A 697 14.28 8.82 23.19
#